data_AF-A0A841M531-F1
#
_entry.id   AF-A0A841M531-F1
#
_cell.length_a   1.000
_cell.length_b   1.000
_cell.length_c   1.000
_cell.angle_alpha   90.00
_cell.angle_beta   90.00
_cell.angle_gamma   90.00
#
_symmetry.space_group_name_H-M   'P 1'
#
loop_
_entity.id
_entity.type
_entity.pdbx_description
1 polymer ?
#
loop_
_entity_poly.entity_id
_entity_poly.type
_entity_poly.pdbx_seq_one_letter_code
_entity_poly.pdbx_strand_id
1 'polypeptide(L)'
;MTFDNKIGGGSPEVMTMPPGSHEAVPSHDKGMARRFLEILDPNAVEFTFLLIAEGRMGASQSVHGTLDEVWPFVERNNVPGRGMGVFVTINETDGSGRRKKGNIVRARSLWVDADDRMAVERCVAAIRASGATPTAIVKSSDDKAHFYWVMDDLSLADFDRWQPVLIAKLDTDRSPKDPARVMRLPGSLHLKDPSKPCFVKMIGKASGPRWAMEFFLDLMQLDKTDTANLTIGRNLSPVFEMQGPVHSKLLGFDLAANDDLSAGVETRGWFARLPLDKQNECLREMLATCRAIANGGRDEWLRIMMAAHSSEAPAAEEITLQWCKTGGNKFTGDTDFQRDWNSFGGRGNGITVGTLIKAAEGRGFDAAPWKSMAGITKLSAPVAPHLLAVPPPFSSTAVVFSNIPHRQWLYGTDLVRGEITLLASPGGIGKSSLAIGIAVSTATGRPLLGDAIFGRELKALYVNGEDSRTEMLRRIQSFCLAHGLTEHDLSRLHLLGAGDGAVQSLSFLRSDKGASIVDLTGFVKLRALLSSIQPDVVILDPLVVFCGGGNLNDNAAMSGVLRSLKQIANEYDCAILVIHHTKKGADLGSAEAIGGASAIVNLARRALMAVAMSDDEARKLGVLPSQRGAYFRTVASKSNLSPRIDETPWYELTSVELPNPEPPTYPNGDRVQAVRRAQLSSLASLSLAPDHQAIQRAILDAVAQGKMVDGQTVPYSPSVAGANNGRSLLEDALAVATKTTAVAGQQWKPEDLQAIVEQNIKVMKGKGWLRVETIASGPARRGKGLHVNWQLTPWAREHCKASKVTNSVSDDAAKFDLNASPGASGK
;
A
#
# COMPACT_ATOMS: atom_id res chain seq x y z
N MET A 1 42.35 31.70 26.30
CA MET A 1 43.65 31.84 25.61
C MET A 1 43.38 32.37 24.21
N THR A 2 44.04 33.45 23.84
CA THR A 2 43.83 34.25 22.63
C THR A 2 44.25 33.50 21.37
N PHE A 3 43.36 33.43 20.37
CA PHE A 3 43.54 32.76 19.07
C PHE A 3 44.44 33.54 18.07
N ASP A 4 45.09 34.63 18.52
CA ASP A 4 45.82 35.55 17.63
C ASP A 4 47.22 35.09 17.22
N ASN A 5 47.81 34.06 17.85
CA ASN A 5 49.23 33.73 17.65
C ASN A 5 49.55 32.54 16.72
N LYS A 6 48.61 32.05 15.91
CA LYS A 6 48.91 31.04 14.86
C LYS A 6 48.61 31.49 13.43
N ILE A 7 48.28 32.76 13.21
CA ILE A 7 47.96 33.30 11.88
C ILE A 7 49.24 33.90 11.28
N GLY A 8 49.85 33.19 10.34
CA GLY A 8 50.94 33.71 9.51
C GLY A 8 50.48 34.97 8.78
N GLY A 9 51.23 36.06 8.96
CA GLY A 9 50.87 37.42 8.57
C GLY A 9 50.60 37.63 7.08
N GLY A 10 49.56 38.41 6.81
CA GLY A 10 49.14 38.88 5.50
C GLY A 10 47.68 39.33 5.55
N SER A 11 47.40 40.49 6.15
CA SER A 11 46.04 41.08 6.17
C SER A 11 45.64 41.47 4.73
N PRO A 12 44.57 40.93 4.14
CA PRO A 12 44.10 41.41 2.84
C PRO A 12 43.45 42.78 2.99
N GLU A 13 43.87 43.75 2.17
CA GLU A 13 43.35 45.12 2.14
C GLU A 13 41.85 45.15 1.80
N VAL A 14 41.08 45.98 2.52
CA VAL A 14 39.64 46.18 2.32
C VAL A 14 39.40 47.06 1.10
N MET A 15 38.59 46.61 0.14
CA MET A 15 38.27 47.38 -1.07
C MET A 15 37.10 48.35 -0.80
N THR A 16 37.27 49.62 -1.18
CA THR A 16 36.16 50.60 -1.25
C THR A 16 35.30 50.31 -2.48
N MET A 17 34.05 49.92 -2.27
CA MET A 17 33.08 49.61 -3.34
C MET A 17 32.58 50.88 -4.04
N PRO A 18 32.31 50.85 -5.37
CA PRO A 18 31.63 51.94 -6.05
C PRO A 18 30.15 52.05 -5.62
N PRO A 19 29.56 53.27 -5.58
CA PRO A 19 28.20 53.46 -5.10
C PRO A 19 27.18 53.02 -6.17
N GLY A 20 26.46 51.92 -5.92
CA GLY A 20 25.38 51.41 -6.78
C GLY A 20 24.52 50.34 -6.09
N SER A 21 23.20 50.52 -6.19
CA SER A 21 22.07 49.65 -5.78
C SER A 21 22.35 48.52 -4.76
N HIS A 22 21.98 48.76 -3.51
CA HIS A 22 22.02 47.77 -2.43
C HIS A 22 20.92 46.70 -2.60
N GLU A 23 21.20 45.60 -3.30
CA GLU A 23 20.56 44.32 -2.97
C GLU A 23 21.08 43.86 -1.59
N ALA A 24 20.19 43.39 -0.73
CA ALA A 24 20.56 42.93 0.60
C ALA A 24 21.45 41.68 0.48
N VAL A 25 22.69 41.76 0.98
CA VAL A 25 23.61 40.60 1.02
C VAL A 25 22.96 39.49 1.86
N PRO A 26 22.87 38.24 1.37
CA PRO A 26 22.34 37.13 2.14
C PRO A 26 23.11 36.94 3.46
N SER A 27 22.40 36.66 4.55
CA SER A 27 23.01 36.43 5.86
C SER A 27 23.58 35.01 5.98
N HIS A 28 24.75 34.85 6.61
CA HIS A 28 25.29 33.55 6.98
C HIS A 28 24.32 32.73 7.87
N ASP A 29 24.35 31.40 7.77
CA ASP A 29 23.54 30.47 8.58
C ASP A 29 24.43 29.42 9.26
N LYS A 30 24.79 29.69 10.52
CA LYS A 30 25.59 28.76 11.35
C LYS A 30 24.88 27.43 11.59
N GLY A 31 23.55 27.46 11.73
CA GLY A 31 22.75 26.27 11.97
C GLY A 31 22.78 25.34 10.76
N MET A 32 22.76 25.88 9.54
CA MET A 32 22.91 25.10 8.31
C MET A 32 24.30 24.47 8.19
N ALA A 33 25.35 25.24 8.45
CA ALA A 33 26.70 24.72 8.49
C ALA A 33 26.83 23.56 9.51
N ARG A 34 26.27 23.74 10.71
CA ARG A 34 26.25 22.71 11.76
C ARG A 34 25.55 21.44 11.29
N ARG A 35 24.33 21.55 10.76
CA ARG A 35 23.57 20.39 10.25
C ARG A 35 24.33 19.63 9.17
N PHE A 36 24.98 20.34 8.25
CA PHE A 36 25.76 19.69 7.19
C PHE A 36 26.96 18.91 7.75
N LEU A 37 27.68 19.49 8.71
CA LEU A 37 28.81 18.82 9.37
C LEU A 37 28.36 17.60 10.19
N GLU A 38 27.23 17.71 10.90
CA GLU A 38 26.60 16.58 11.61
C GLU A 38 26.17 15.46 10.65
N ILE A 39 25.73 15.80 9.43
CA ILE A 39 25.41 14.81 8.40
C ILE A 39 26.67 14.09 7.91
N LEU A 40 27.77 14.83 7.70
CA LEU A 40 29.04 14.22 7.29
C LEU A 40 29.59 13.29 8.38
N ASP A 41 29.65 13.76 9.62
CA ASP A 41 29.98 12.93 10.77
C ASP A 41 29.45 13.53 12.09
N PRO A 42 28.46 12.89 12.73
CA PRO A 42 27.94 13.35 14.02
C PRO A 42 28.92 13.15 15.18
N ASN A 43 29.97 12.34 15.00
CA ASN A 43 30.96 12.02 16.03
C ASN A 43 32.28 12.80 15.84
N ALA A 44 32.38 13.67 14.83
CA ALA A 44 33.59 14.44 14.58
C ALA A 44 33.81 15.47 15.68
N VAL A 45 34.97 15.38 16.34
CA VAL A 45 35.39 16.36 17.37
C VAL A 45 35.78 17.69 16.72
N GLU A 46 36.41 17.65 15.55
CA GLU A 46 36.81 18.83 14.79
C GLU A 46 36.73 18.59 13.28
N PHE A 47 36.69 19.68 12.52
CA PHE A 47 36.78 19.69 11.06
C PHE A 47 37.89 20.62 10.60
N THR A 48 38.28 20.43 9.34
CA THR A 48 39.35 21.20 8.69
C THR A 48 38.74 22.18 7.70
N PHE A 49 38.68 23.47 8.06
CA PHE A 49 38.04 24.55 7.32
C PHE A 49 39.04 25.40 6.55
N LEU A 50 38.75 25.73 5.30
CA LEU A 50 39.61 26.56 4.45
C LEU A 50 38.88 27.84 4.05
N LEU A 51 39.53 28.97 4.26
CA LEU A 51 39.12 30.22 3.65
C LEU A 51 40.07 30.52 2.49
N ILE A 52 39.52 30.69 1.30
CA ILE A 52 40.27 30.90 0.06
C ILE A 52 39.84 32.23 -0.55
N ALA A 53 40.79 33.07 -0.95
CA ALA A 53 40.49 34.28 -1.71
C ALA A 53 39.90 33.91 -3.09
N GLU A 54 38.70 34.38 -3.39
CA GLU A 54 38.02 34.12 -4.65
C GLU A 54 38.31 35.27 -5.64
N GLY A 55 38.83 34.96 -6.83
CA GLY A 55 39.10 35.95 -7.88
C GLY A 55 40.46 36.67 -7.85
N ARG A 56 41.40 36.28 -6.97
CA ARG A 56 42.80 36.78 -6.94
C ARG A 56 43.81 35.64 -6.66
N MET A 57 45.08 35.79 -7.04
CA MET A 57 46.16 34.99 -6.42
C MET A 57 46.29 35.44 -4.96
N GLY A 58 45.76 34.67 -4.02
CA GLY A 58 45.66 35.07 -2.62
C GLY A 58 45.87 33.94 -1.63
N ALA A 59 46.29 34.32 -0.42
CA ALA A 59 46.58 33.42 0.68
C ALA A 59 45.36 32.54 1.04
N SER A 60 45.60 31.26 1.25
CA SER A 60 44.61 30.35 1.83
C SER A 60 44.94 30.11 3.30
N GLN A 61 43.90 30.16 4.15
CA GLN A 61 44.07 29.93 5.57
C GLN A 61 43.35 28.64 5.97
N SER A 62 44.13 27.70 6.51
CA SER A 62 43.60 26.46 7.11
C SER A 62 43.38 26.64 8.59
N VAL A 63 42.21 26.22 9.06
CA VAL A 63 41.87 26.17 10.48
C VAL A 63 41.33 24.78 10.78
N HIS A 64 41.84 24.17 11.85
CA HIS A 64 41.35 22.92 12.42
C HIS A 64 40.64 23.28 13.74
N GLY A 65 39.44 22.75 13.95
CA GLY A 65 38.69 22.98 15.17
C GLY A 65 37.19 22.75 14.99
N THR A 66 36.42 23.11 16.00
CA THR A 66 34.96 23.04 15.97
C THR A 66 34.37 24.15 15.10
N LEU A 67 33.14 23.96 14.62
CA LEU A 67 32.43 25.03 13.92
C LEU A 67 32.29 26.29 14.79
N ASP A 68 32.08 26.13 16.10
CA ASP A 68 31.88 27.24 17.02
C ASP A 68 33.12 28.12 17.16
N GLU A 69 34.31 27.53 17.14
CA GLU A 69 35.59 28.25 17.17
C GLU A 69 35.89 28.97 15.86
N VAL A 70 35.52 28.36 14.72
CA VAL A 70 35.83 28.90 13.38
C VAL A 70 34.80 29.93 12.92
N TRP A 71 33.55 29.87 13.39
CA TRP A 71 32.46 30.71 12.89
C TRP A 71 32.69 32.23 13.02
N PRO A 72 33.21 32.77 14.13
CA PRO A 72 33.54 34.21 14.22
C PRO A 72 34.59 34.64 13.19
N PHE A 73 35.42 33.71 12.71
CA PHE A 73 36.36 33.97 11.63
C PHE A 73 35.67 33.95 10.25
N VAL A 74 34.68 33.07 10.05
CA VAL A 74 33.83 33.04 8.84
C VAL A 74 33.07 34.35 8.69
N GLU A 75 32.35 34.80 9.71
CA GLU A 75 31.53 36.03 9.67
C GLU A 75 32.36 37.28 9.34
N ARG A 76 33.60 37.33 9.84
CA ARG A 76 34.51 38.47 9.59
C ARG A 76 35.11 38.48 8.19
N ASN A 77 35.26 37.32 7.53
CA ASN A 77 36.06 37.22 6.29
C ASN A 77 35.24 36.83 5.06
N ASN A 78 34.16 36.08 5.20
CA ASN A 78 33.27 35.69 4.11
C ASN A 78 32.23 36.77 3.82
N VAL A 79 32.72 37.97 3.53
CA VAL A 79 31.93 39.15 3.19
C VAL A 79 32.43 39.76 1.87
N PRO A 80 31.56 40.41 1.07
CA PRO A 80 31.93 40.93 -0.26
C PRO A 80 33.20 41.79 -0.28
N GLY A 81 33.40 42.64 0.73
CA GLY A 81 34.59 43.51 0.83
C GLY A 81 35.93 42.79 1.07
N ARG A 82 35.91 41.50 1.42
CA ARG A 82 37.10 40.65 1.61
C ARG A 82 37.21 39.50 0.60
N GLY A 83 36.09 39.04 0.03
CA GLY A 83 36.08 38.07 -1.07
C GLY A 83 36.62 36.68 -0.72
N MET A 84 36.52 36.25 0.55
CA MET A 84 37.00 34.93 0.97
C MET A 84 35.87 33.90 0.92
N GLY A 85 35.98 32.86 0.10
CA GLY A 85 35.08 31.71 0.09
C GLY A 85 35.39 30.73 1.24
N VAL A 86 34.36 30.05 1.75
CA VAL A 86 34.47 29.14 2.91
C VAL A 86 34.25 27.70 2.47
N PHE A 87 35.20 26.84 2.82
CA PHE A 87 35.22 25.45 2.43
C PHE A 87 35.52 24.54 3.63
N VAL A 88 35.13 23.28 3.52
CA VAL A 88 35.46 22.23 4.47
C VAL A 88 36.07 21.04 3.73
N THR A 89 37.10 20.42 4.32
CA THR A 89 37.59 19.12 3.85
C THR A 89 36.57 18.06 4.24
N ILE A 90 36.02 17.34 3.25
CA ILE A 90 34.94 16.38 3.49
C ILE A 90 35.43 15.19 4.30
N ASN A 91 36.58 14.62 3.92
CA ASN A 91 37.17 13.50 4.63
C ASN A 91 37.93 13.95 5.89
N GLU A 92 38.09 13.03 6.84
CA GLU A 92 38.74 13.31 8.12
C GLU A 92 40.25 13.48 7.93
N THR A 93 40.79 14.56 8.51
CA THR A 93 42.22 14.84 8.49
C THR A 93 42.88 14.45 9.81
N ASP A 94 44.20 14.24 9.81
CA ASP A 94 45.02 14.07 11.02
C ASP A 94 45.17 15.35 11.89
N GLY A 95 44.51 16.46 11.51
CA GLY A 95 44.60 17.75 12.21
C GLY A 95 45.93 18.49 12.01
N SER A 96 46.77 18.04 11.06
CA SER A 96 48.13 18.55 10.86
C SER A 96 48.45 18.92 9.41
N GLY A 97 49.27 19.97 9.23
CA GLY A 97 49.89 20.30 7.95
C GLY A 97 48.99 20.93 6.87
N ARG A 98 49.50 20.95 5.63
CA ARG A 98 48.82 21.50 4.44
C ARG A 98 48.15 20.37 3.66
N ARG A 99 46.92 19.99 4.05
CA ARG A 99 45.90 19.21 3.29
C ARG A 99 46.40 18.46 2.05
N LYS A 100 47.30 17.51 2.25
CA LYS A 100 47.67 16.54 1.20
C LYS A 100 46.89 15.26 1.44
N LYS A 101 46.77 14.43 0.41
CA LYS A 101 46.22 13.07 0.53
C LYS A 101 46.78 12.28 1.73
N GLY A 102 48.06 12.46 2.05
CA GLY A 102 48.70 11.81 3.21
C GLY A 102 48.22 12.30 4.58
N ASN A 103 47.50 13.42 4.67
CA ASN A 103 46.90 13.92 5.90
C ASN A 103 45.46 13.42 6.11
N ILE A 104 44.90 12.64 5.18
CA ILE A 104 43.54 12.09 5.29
C ILE A 104 43.61 10.75 6.00
N VAL A 105 42.97 10.66 7.16
CA VAL A 105 42.99 9.46 8.02
C VAL A 105 41.76 8.58 7.81
N ARG A 106 40.65 9.15 7.31
CA ARG A 106 39.41 8.40 7.05
C ARG A 106 38.55 9.06 5.98
N ALA A 107 37.99 8.24 5.09
CA ALA A 107 36.98 8.67 4.14
C ALA A 107 35.59 8.71 4.80
N ARG A 108 34.82 9.77 4.55
CA ARG A 108 33.44 9.93 5.07
C ARG A 108 32.38 9.69 4.00
N SER A 109 32.70 10.05 2.75
CA SER A 109 31.70 10.16 1.70
C SER A 109 32.33 9.93 0.34
N LEU A 110 31.55 9.42 -0.60
CA LEU A 110 31.75 9.70 -2.02
C LEU A 110 30.93 10.94 -2.40
N TRP A 111 31.35 11.68 -3.41
CA TRP A 111 30.65 12.90 -3.83
C TRP A 111 30.80 13.19 -5.32
N VAL A 112 29.93 14.05 -5.87
CA VAL A 112 30.14 14.65 -7.20
C VAL A 112 29.86 16.14 -7.18
N ASP A 113 30.52 16.86 -8.09
CA ASP A 113 30.41 18.32 -8.26
C ASP A 113 29.78 18.61 -9.64
N ALA A 114 28.48 18.91 -9.64
CA ALA A 114 27.74 19.23 -10.85
C ALA A 114 27.83 20.73 -11.11
N ASP A 115 28.69 21.08 -12.05
CA ASP A 115 29.19 22.45 -12.28
C ASP A 115 28.34 23.30 -13.22
N ASP A 116 27.26 22.73 -13.77
CA ASP A 116 26.27 23.41 -14.59
C ASP A 116 24.91 22.73 -14.48
N ARG A 117 23.87 23.43 -14.95
CA ARG A 117 22.48 22.96 -14.88
C ARG A 117 22.28 21.61 -15.56
N MET A 118 22.92 21.35 -16.69
CA MET A 118 22.77 20.08 -17.41
C MET A 118 23.41 18.93 -16.62
N ALA A 119 24.56 19.17 -15.98
CA ALA A 119 25.20 18.21 -15.10
C ALA A 119 24.33 17.90 -13.88
N VAL A 120 23.66 18.90 -13.31
CA VAL A 120 22.69 18.72 -12.22
C VAL A 120 21.52 17.85 -12.68
N GLU A 121 20.93 18.16 -13.84
CA GLU A 121 19.82 17.37 -14.41
C GLU A 121 20.22 15.92 -14.72
N ARG A 122 21.42 15.68 -15.27
CA ARG A 122 21.97 14.34 -15.49
C ARG A 122 22.15 13.57 -14.18
N CYS A 123 22.75 14.20 -13.16
CA CYS A 123 22.91 13.59 -11.84
C CYS A 123 21.55 13.17 -11.27
N VAL A 124 20.57 14.07 -11.31
CA VAL A 124 19.22 13.81 -10.80
C VAL A 124 18.54 12.66 -11.53
N ALA A 125 18.66 12.60 -12.86
CA ALA A 125 18.10 11.52 -13.66
C ALA A 125 18.75 10.17 -13.30
N ALA A 126 20.08 10.12 -13.20
CA ALA A 126 20.82 8.92 -12.84
C ALA A 126 20.52 8.45 -11.40
N ILE A 127 20.44 9.38 -10.45
CA ILE A 127 20.06 9.11 -9.05
C ILE A 127 18.65 8.55 -8.96
N ARG A 128 17.71 9.11 -9.74
CA ARG A 128 16.33 8.60 -9.78
C ARG A 128 16.28 7.20 -10.37
N ALA A 129 17.05 6.94 -11.42
CA ALA A 129 17.11 5.63 -12.05
C ALA A 129 17.76 4.56 -11.16
N SER A 130 18.80 4.92 -10.39
CA SER A 130 19.49 4.00 -9.49
C SER A 130 18.77 3.81 -8.14
N GLY A 131 17.99 4.80 -7.71
CA GLY A 131 17.42 4.84 -6.36
C GLY A 131 18.43 5.18 -5.26
N ALA A 132 19.70 5.43 -5.61
CA ALA A 132 20.76 5.77 -4.66
C ALA A 132 20.65 7.24 -4.23
N THR A 133 19.69 7.52 -3.34
CA THR A 133 19.40 8.89 -2.88
C THR A 133 20.60 9.48 -2.10
N PRO A 134 21.09 10.68 -2.46
CA PRO A 134 22.16 11.36 -1.72
C PRO A 134 21.81 11.57 -0.24
N THR A 135 22.80 11.42 0.63
CA THR A 135 22.70 11.78 2.05
C THR A 135 22.54 13.30 2.22
N ALA A 136 23.23 14.09 1.40
CA ALA A 136 23.10 15.54 1.37
C ALA A 136 23.24 16.10 -0.05
N ILE A 137 22.57 17.22 -0.29
CA ILE A 137 22.68 18.00 -1.53
C ILE A 137 22.97 19.45 -1.15
N VAL A 138 24.02 20.03 -1.71
CA VAL A 138 24.42 21.42 -1.47
C VAL A 138 24.41 22.19 -2.78
N LYS A 139 23.53 23.18 -2.91
CA LYS A 139 23.49 24.13 -4.02
C LYS A 139 24.58 25.19 -3.80
N SER A 140 25.60 25.20 -4.65
CA SER A 140 26.76 26.10 -4.56
C SER A 140 26.59 27.40 -5.36
N SER A 141 25.69 27.40 -6.35
CA SER A 141 25.11 28.55 -7.04
C SER A 141 23.81 28.12 -7.70
N ASP A 142 23.14 29.00 -8.45
CA ASP A 142 21.82 28.71 -9.01
C ASP A 142 21.73 27.47 -9.91
N ASP A 143 22.83 27.19 -10.58
CA ASP A 143 23.00 26.17 -11.59
C ASP A 143 23.98 25.06 -11.16
N LYS A 144 24.50 25.10 -9.93
CA LYS A 144 25.53 24.17 -9.45
C LYS A 144 25.13 23.48 -8.16
N ALA A 145 25.43 22.18 -8.08
CA ALA A 145 25.15 21.40 -6.88
C ALA A 145 26.21 20.32 -6.61
N HIS A 146 26.47 20.08 -5.34
CA HIS A 146 27.23 18.95 -4.86
C HIS A 146 26.27 17.88 -4.32
N PHE A 147 26.54 16.62 -4.64
CA PHE A 147 25.79 15.47 -4.13
C PHE A 147 26.73 14.59 -3.30
N TYR A 148 26.28 14.20 -2.10
CA TYR A 148 27.10 13.43 -1.14
C TYR A 148 26.42 12.13 -0.77
N TRP A 149 27.18 11.02 -0.76
CA TRP A 149 26.77 9.73 -0.22
C TRP A 149 27.72 9.35 0.92
N VAL A 150 27.26 9.58 2.13
CA VAL A 150 28.04 9.37 3.36
C VAL A 150 27.98 7.89 3.74
N MET A 151 29.14 7.33 4.10
CA MET A 151 29.33 5.90 4.36
C MET A 151 30.16 5.69 5.62
N ASP A 152 29.77 4.71 6.43
CA ASP A 152 30.50 4.38 7.66
C ASP A 152 31.58 3.31 7.43
N ASP A 153 31.48 2.55 6.35
CA ASP A 153 32.37 1.44 5.96
C ASP A 153 33.32 1.78 4.78
N LEU A 154 33.42 3.06 4.39
CA LEU A 154 34.26 3.51 3.28
C LEU A 154 35.75 3.62 3.67
N SER A 155 36.60 2.75 3.11
CA SER A 155 38.05 2.86 3.27
C SER A 155 38.66 3.90 2.31
N LEU A 156 39.88 4.37 2.60
CA LEU A 156 40.61 5.26 1.69
C LEU A 156 40.95 4.59 0.35
N ALA A 157 41.23 3.28 0.37
CA ALA A 157 41.49 2.51 -0.84
C ALA A 157 40.23 2.40 -1.71
N ASP A 158 39.06 2.23 -1.07
CA ASP A 158 37.78 2.21 -1.77
C ASP A 158 37.42 3.60 -2.33
N PHE A 159 37.70 4.67 -1.58
CA PHE A 159 37.55 6.03 -2.09
C PHE A 159 38.36 6.24 -3.38
N ASP A 160 39.66 5.91 -3.35
CA ASP A 160 40.55 6.04 -4.51
C ASP A 160 40.06 5.23 -5.72
N ARG A 161 39.45 4.07 -5.45
CA ARG A 161 38.91 3.18 -6.47
C ARG A 161 37.61 3.72 -7.08
N TRP A 162 36.66 4.14 -6.25
CA TRP A 162 35.27 4.34 -6.68
C TRP A 162 34.90 5.80 -6.94
N GLN A 163 35.57 6.76 -6.30
CA GLN A 163 35.32 8.18 -6.52
C GLN A 163 35.46 8.58 -8.02
N PRO A 164 36.52 8.17 -8.77
CA PRO A 164 36.62 8.50 -10.18
C PRO A 164 35.55 7.83 -11.05
N VAL A 165 35.16 6.60 -10.71
CA VAL A 165 34.14 5.83 -11.43
C VAL A 165 32.76 6.48 -11.25
N LEU A 166 32.43 6.91 -10.04
CA LEU A 166 31.20 7.64 -9.74
C LEU A 166 31.11 8.96 -10.52
N ILE A 167 32.19 9.74 -10.52
CA ILE A 167 32.27 10.99 -11.29
C ILE A 167 32.05 10.74 -12.78
N ALA A 168 32.66 9.70 -13.33
CA ALA A 168 32.54 9.34 -14.74
C ALA A 168 31.11 8.87 -15.09
N LYS A 169 30.50 8.03 -14.24
CA LYS A 169 29.12 7.54 -14.41
C LYS A 169 28.11 8.67 -14.44
N LEU A 170 28.30 9.68 -13.60
CA LEU A 170 27.40 10.83 -13.49
C LEU A 170 27.76 12.00 -14.43
N ASP A 171 28.86 11.88 -15.19
CA ASP A 171 29.35 12.86 -16.15
C ASP A 171 29.42 14.28 -15.58
N THR A 172 30.16 14.41 -14.47
CA THR A 172 30.39 15.65 -13.69
C THR A 172 31.85 16.11 -13.76
N ASP A 173 32.20 17.21 -13.09
CA ASP A 173 33.59 17.68 -13.05
C ASP A 173 34.53 16.56 -12.54
N ARG A 174 35.64 16.37 -13.25
CA ARG A 174 36.65 15.33 -13.01
C ARG A 174 37.72 15.74 -12.00
N SER A 175 37.74 17.02 -11.62
CA SER A 175 38.71 17.56 -10.66
C SER A 175 38.55 17.10 -9.19
N PRO A 176 37.34 16.82 -8.63
CA PRO A 176 37.13 16.50 -7.22
C PRO A 176 37.34 15.01 -6.90
N LYS A 177 38.40 14.41 -7.43
CA LYS A 177 38.77 12.99 -7.20
C LYS A 177 39.79 12.77 -6.08
N ASP A 178 40.33 13.85 -5.51
CA ASP A 178 41.31 13.80 -4.43
C ASP A 178 40.59 13.63 -3.07
N PRO A 179 40.94 12.64 -2.23
CA PRO A 179 40.37 12.50 -0.90
C PRO A 179 40.58 13.72 0.00
N ALA A 180 41.56 14.59 -0.28
CA ALA A 180 41.80 15.84 0.44
C ALA A 180 41.00 17.04 -0.11
N ARG A 181 40.11 16.82 -1.08
CA ARG A 181 39.30 17.87 -1.70
C ARG A 181 38.49 18.65 -0.66
N VAL A 182 38.46 19.97 -0.85
CA VAL A 182 37.61 20.88 -0.09
C VAL A 182 36.37 21.22 -0.91
N MET A 183 35.22 21.29 -0.24
CA MET A 183 33.94 21.64 -0.85
C MET A 183 33.33 22.82 -0.10
N ARG A 184 32.48 23.61 -0.77
CA ARG A 184 31.85 24.79 -0.15
C ARG A 184 31.02 24.40 1.07
N LEU A 185 31.14 25.17 2.15
CA LEU A 185 30.37 24.98 3.37
C LEU A 185 28.98 25.64 3.22
N PRO A 186 27.86 24.90 3.28
CA PRO A 186 26.54 25.52 3.26
C PRO A 186 26.30 26.38 4.50
N GLY A 187 25.54 27.46 4.35
CA GLY A 187 25.43 28.53 5.34
C GLY A 187 26.46 29.65 5.17
N SER A 188 27.33 29.57 4.16
CA SER A 188 28.29 30.61 3.78
C SER A 188 27.95 31.25 2.43
N LEU A 189 28.71 32.27 2.04
CA LEU A 189 28.57 32.99 0.77
C LEU A 189 29.61 32.52 -0.24
N HIS A 190 29.17 32.35 -1.48
CA HIS A 190 29.99 32.24 -2.67
C HIS A 190 30.20 33.66 -3.23
N LEU A 191 31.45 34.12 -3.26
CA LEU A 191 31.87 35.50 -3.51
C LEU A 191 32.77 35.63 -4.76
N LYS A 192 32.70 34.67 -5.69
CA LYS A 192 33.48 34.69 -6.93
C LYS A 192 33.18 35.93 -7.78
N ASP A 193 31.95 36.41 -7.72
CA ASP A 193 31.57 37.77 -8.12
C ASP A 193 31.15 38.55 -6.85
N PRO A 194 32.04 39.41 -6.30
CA PRO A 194 31.73 40.18 -5.10
C PRO A 194 30.54 41.13 -5.24
N SER A 195 30.13 41.46 -6.48
CA SER A 195 28.95 42.28 -6.74
C SER A 195 27.63 41.48 -6.69
N LYS A 196 27.72 40.14 -6.74
CA LYS A 196 26.57 39.22 -6.69
C LYS A 196 26.84 38.03 -5.77
N PRO A 197 26.84 38.23 -4.45
CA PRO A 197 27.05 37.15 -3.48
C PRO A 197 25.94 36.09 -3.59
N CYS A 198 26.31 34.83 -3.81
CA CYS A 198 25.35 33.73 -3.80
C CYS A 198 25.38 32.98 -2.46
N PHE A 199 24.23 32.68 -1.89
CA PHE A 199 24.15 31.89 -0.66
C PHE A 199 24.34 30.40 -0.95
N VAL A 200 25.33 29.78 -0.32
CA VAL A 200 25.57 28.33 -0.45
C VAL A 200 24.57 27.60 0.44
N LYS A 201 23.69 26.80 -0.15
CA LYS A 201 22.50 26.28 0.53
C LYS A 201 22.45 24.76 0.52
N MET A 202 22.22 24.16 1.68
CA MET A 202 21.84 22.74 1.75
C MET A 202 20.35 22.59 1.41
N ILE A 203 20.01 21.69 0.48
CA ILE A 203 18.63 21.45 0.04
C ILE A 203 17.96 20.43 0.95
N GLY A 204 16.75 20.76 1.43
CA GLY A 204 15.98 19.93 2.37
C GLY A 204 16.39 20.11 3.84
N LYS A 205 15.44 19.82 4.76
CA LYS A 205 15.66 19.91 6.22
C LYS A 205 16.09 18.58 6.86
N ALA A 206 15.85 17.46 6.19
CA ALA A 206 16.21 16.12 6.65
C ALA A 206 17.36 15.57 5.80
N SER A 207 18.27 14.82 6.42
CA SER A 207 19.32 14.09 5.72
C SER A 207 18.76 12.86 5.01
N GLY A 208 19.35 12.52 3.87
CA GLY A 208 19.18 11.20 3.27
C GLY A 208 19.87 10.09 4.09
N PRO A 209 19.84 8.84 3.61
CA PRO A 209 20.40 7.70 4.33
C PRO A 209 21.94 7.77 4.38
N ARG A 210 22.53 7.19 5.43
CA ARG A 210 23.94 6.75 5.42
C ARG A 210 24.02 5.40 4.74
N TRP A 211 25.04 5.20 3.91
CA TRP A 211 25.15 4.08 3.00
C TRP A 211 26.14 3.03 3.50
N ALA A 212 25.80 1.76 3.29
CA ALA A 212 26.79 0.69 3.24
C ALA A 212 27.40 0.67 1.84
N MET A 213 28.72 0.60 1.73
CA MET A 213 29.45 0.76 0.47
C MET A 213 29.01 -0.25 -0.58
N GLU A 214 28.97 -1.54 -0.24
CA GLU A 214 28.57 -2.60 -1.17
C GLU A 214 27.17 -2.35 -1.76
N PHE A 215 26.24 -1.86 -0.94
CA PHE A 215 24.88 -1.56 -1.36
C PHE A 215 24.79 -0.32 -2.26
N PHE A 216 25.58 0.72 -1.96
CA PHE A 216 25.66 1.90 -2.82
C PHE A 216 26.21 1.56 -4.21
N LEU A 217 27.30 0.78 -4.27
CA LEU A 217 27.93 0.39 -5.52
C LEU A 217 26.96 -0.41 -6.41
N ASP A 218 26.19 -1.32 -5.82
CA ASP A 218 25.20 -2.14 -6.52
C ASP A 218 24.05 -1.30 -7.10
N LEU A 219 23.44 -0.41 -6.30
CA LEU A 219 22.37 0.48 -6.79
C LEU A 219 22.85 1.40 -7.92
N MET A 220 24.05 1.97 -7.77
CA MET A 220 24.65 2.83 -8.79
C MET A 220 25.19 2.05 -9.99
N GLN A 221 25.15 0.72 -9.94
CA GLN A 221 25.67 -0.20 -10.95
C GLN A 221 27.13 0.15 -11.30
N LEU A 222 27.96 0.34 -10.26
CA LEU A 222 29.39 0.57 -10.39
C LEU A 222 30.09 -0.79 -10.34
N ASP A 223 30.56 -1.29 -11.49
CA ASP A 223 31.16 -2.63 -11.58
C ASP A 223 32.70 -2.58 -11.40
N LYS A 224 33.25 -3.68 -10.88
CA LYS A 224 34.69 -3.89 -10.61
C LYS A 224 35.53 -4.00 -11.88
N THR A 225 34.92 -4.19 -13.06
CA THR A 225 35.59 -4.39 -14.36
C THR A 225 35.84 -3.10 -15.15
N ASP A 226 35.26 -1.97 -14.73
CA ASP A 226 35.30 -0.68 -15.46
C ASP A 226 36.64 0.07 -15.43
N THR A 227 37.73 -0.60 -15.03
CA THR A 227 39.07 0.01 -14.96
C THR A 227 39.84 -0.02 -16.27
N ALA A 228 39.33 -0.66 -17.34
CA ALA A 228 40.13 -0.90 -18.56
C ALA A 228 39.85 0.04 -19.75
N ASN A 229 38.72 0.76 -19.81
CA ASN A 229 38.36 1.57 -20.98
C ASN A 229 38.10 3.04 -20.63
N LEU A 230 39.16 3.74 -20.22
CA LEU A 230 39.19 5.19 -20.16
C LEU A 230 39.70 5.77 -21.49
N THR A 231 39.02 5.52 -22.62
CA THR A 231 39.20 6.31 -23.87
C THR A 231 37.96 6.21 -24.79
N ILE A 232 37.25 7.34 -24.90
CA ILE A 232 36.43 7.84 -26.03
C ILE A 232 35.26 6.98 -26.56
N GLY A 233 34.05 7.58 -26.53
CA GLY A 233 33.20 7.60 -27.72
C GLY A 233 31.75 7.17 -27.54
N ARG A 234 30.85 8.16 -27.58
CA ARG A 234 29.48 8.12 -28.14
C ARG A 234 28.91 6.71 -28.41
N ASN A 235 28.07 6.22 -27.49
CA ASN A 235 26.92 5.36 -27.82
C ASN A 235 26.08 5.16 -26.55
N LEU A 236 25.35 6.22 -26.15
CA LEU A 236 24.09 6.00 -25.46
C LEU A 236 23.07 5.65 -26.54
N SER A 237 22.55 4.43 -26.51
CA SER A 237 21.35 4.05 -27.26
C SER A 237 20.22 5.01 -26.89
N PRO A 238 19.34 5.41 -27.83
CA PRO A 238 18.28 6.37 -27.54
C PRO A 238 17.25 5.72 -26.61
N VAL A 239 17.31 6.06 -25.32
CA VAL A 239 16.28 5.70 -24.35
C VAL A 239 15.15 6.71 -24.49
N PHE A 240 14.04 6.24 -25.06
CA PHE A 240 12.67 6.78 -25.00
C PHE A 240 12.52 8.29 -24.82
N GLU A 241 12.17 8.99 -25.91
CA GLU A 241 11.50 10.29 -25.84
C GLU A 241 10.21 10.16 -25.01
N MET A 242 10.26 10.55 -23.74
CA MET A 242 9.05 10.89 -22.99
C MET A 242 8.65 12.32 -23.38
N GLN A 243 7.66 12.45 -24.25
CA GLN A 243 6.97 13.72 -24.47
C GLN A 243 6.07 14.03 -23.26
N GLY A 244 6.44 15.06 -22.50
CA GLY A 244 5.62 15.65 -21.43
C GLY A 244 6.43 16.64 -20.58
N PRO A 245 5.83 17.76 -20.12
CA PRO A 245 6.57 18.78 -19.38
C PRO A 245 7.10 18.25 -18.04
N VAL A 246 8.42 18.21 -17.93
CA VAL A 246 9.15 17.84 -16.71
C VAL A 246 9.08 19.01 -15.73
N HIS A 247 8.10 19.02 -14.82
CA HIS A 247 8.14 19.90 -13.65
C HIS A 247 7.69 19.23 -12.35
N SER A 248 8.58 19.38 -11.35
CA SER A 248 8.37 19.46 -9.90
C SER A 248 7.66 18.30 -9.19
N LYS A 249 8.46 17.31 -8.79
CA LYS A 249 8.47 16.69 -7.45
C LYS A 249 9.53 15.59 -7.42
N LEU A 250 10.74 15.94 -6.99
CA LEU A 250 11.67 14.96 -6.47
C LEU A 250 11.20 14.54 -5.07
N LEU A 251 11.61 13.34 -4.65
CA LEU A 251 11.58 12.70 -3.32
C LEU A 251 11.75 13.63 -2.07
N GLY A 252 10.94 14.67 -1.91
CA GLY A 252 11.04 15.66 -0.84
C GLY A 252 12.05 16.80 -1.05
N PHE A 253 12.76 16.87 -2.18
CA PHE A 253 13.77 17.90 -2.45
C PHE A 253 13.40 18.69 -3.71
N ASP A 254 13.08 19.98 -3.54
CA ASP A 254 12.73 20.87 -4.64
C ASP A 254 14.00 21.51 -5.22
N LEU A 255 14.32 21.17 -6.48
CA LEU A 255 15.50 21.68 -7.19
C LEU A 255 15.19 22.88 -8.09
N ALA A 256 13.94 23.37 -8.10
CA ALA A 256 13.52 24.50 -8.90
C ALA A 256 12.78 25.54 -8.04
N ALA A 257 13.51 26.23 -7.16
CA ALA A 257 13.05 27.48 -6.57
C ALA A 257 14.25 28.40 -6.35
N ASN A 258 14.38 29.40 -7.22
CA ASN A 258 15.29 30.51 -7.01
C ASN A 258 14.76 31.41 -5.88
N ASP A 259 15.64 31.53 -4.88
CA ASP A 259 16.03 32.66 -4.04
C ASP A 259 15.13 33.29 -2.97
N ASP A 260 15.67 33.13 -1.75
CA ASP A 260 15.76 34.03 -0.59
C ASP A 260 14.58 34.94 -0.25
N LEU A 261 13.77 34.44 0.68
CA LEU A 261 13.83 34.84 2.09
C LEU A 261 12.71 34.07 2.79
N SER A 262 13.03 33.34 3.84
CA SER A 262 12.03 32.84 4.77
C SER A 262 11.19 34.01 5.28
N ALA A 263 10.02 34.20 4.70
CA ALA A 263 8.96 34.89 5.41
C ALA A 263 7.64 34.28 4.95
N GLY A 264 7.02 33.60 5.91
CA GLY A 264 5.62 33.22 5.85
C GLY A 264 5.41 31.84 5.26
N VAL A 265 5.11 30.90 6.15
CA VAL A 265 4.39 29.68 5.83
C VAL A 265 3.09 30.06 5.12
N GLU A 266 2.93 29.74 3.83
CA GLU A 266 1.68 29.18 3.27
C GLU A 266 1.78 28.90 1.77
N THR A 267 1.54 27.64 1.43
CA THR A 267 1.19 27.22 0.08
C THR A 267 -0.15 27.83 -0.31
N ARG A 268 -0.40 27.99 -1.61
CA ARG A 268 -1.62 28.52 -2.28
C ARG A 268 -2.99 27.91 -1.86
N GLY A 269 -3.12 27.27 -0.71
CA GLY A 269 -4.21 26.34 -0.39
C GLY A 269 -5.48 26.94 0.20
N TRP A 270 -5.42 27.94 1.08
CA TRP A 270 -6.62 28.33 1.85
C TRP A 270 -7.48 29.39 1.18
N PHE A 271 -6.88 30.45 0.62
CA PHE A 271 -7.62 31.53 -0.01
C PHE A 271 -8.48 31.02 -1.18
N ALA A 272 -7.89 30.16 -2.04
CA ALA A 272 -8.61 29.54 -3.16
C ALA A 272 -9.70 28.54 -2.74
N ARG A 273 -9.70 28.08 -1.47
CA ARG A 273 -10.73 27.19 -0.90
C ARG A 273 -11.86 27.94 -0.21
N LEU A 274 -11.73 29.25 -0.03
CA LEU A 274 -12.85 30.05 0.46
C LEU A 274 -13.99 30.01 -0.57
N PRO A 275 -15.26 30.01 -0.11
CA PRO A 275 -16.40 30.32 -0.96
C PRO A 275 -16.15 31.61 -1.76
N LEU A 276 -16.65 31.67 -3.01
CA LEU A 276 -16.37 32.77 -3.94
C LEU A 276 -16.77 34.16 -3.39
N ASP A 277 -17.86 34.23 -2.63
CA ASP A 277 -18.30 35.43 -1.90
C ASP A 277 -17.32 35.82 -0.79
N LYS A 278 -16.73 34.83 -0.10
CA LYS A 278 -15.74 35.02 0.95
C LYS A 278 -14.34 35.35 0.45
N GLN A 279 -13.98 34.94 -0.77
CA GLN A 279 -12.76 35.40 -1.43
C GLN A 279 -12.78 36.91 -1.64
N ASN A 280 -13.93 37.46 -2.08
CA ASN A 280 -14.09 38.90 -2.26
C ASN A 280 -14.02 39.67 -0.93
N GLU A 281 -14.68 39.18 0.12
CA GLU A 281 -14.61 39.79 1.46
C GLU A 281 -13.18 39.77 2.02
N CYS A 282 -12.50 38.62 1.95
CA CYS A 282 -11.12 38.46 2.38
C CYS A 282 -10.16 39.36 1.60
N LEU A 283 -10.35 39.46 0.27
CA LEU A 283 -9.55 40.33 -0.59
C LEU A 283 -9.71 41.81 -0.22
N ARG A 284 -10.93 42.26 0.05
CA ARG A 284 -11.20 43.63 0.52
C ARG A 284 -10.50 43.93 1.84
N GLU A 285 -10.55 43.00 2.79
CA GLU A 285 -9.93 43.17 4.10
C GLU A 285 -8.39 43.22 4.00
N MET A 286 -7.79 42.34 3.19
CA MET A 286 -6.35 42.37 2.92
C MET A 286 -5.90 43.68 2.27
N LEU A 287 -6.63 44.18 1.27
CA LEU A 287 -6.32 45.44 0.61
C LEU A 287 -6.53 46.64 1.53
N ALA A 288 -7.60 46.66 2.32
CA ALA A 288 -7.85 47.71 3.32
C ALA A 288 -6.70 47.81 4.34
N THR A 289 -6.17 46.67 4.78
CA THR A 289 -5.01 46.61 5.68
C THR A 289 -3.73 47.11 4.99
N CYS A 290 -3.64 46.94 3.67
CA CYS A 290 -2.56 47.46 2.82
C CYS A 290 -2.73 48.92 2.37
N ARG A 291 -3.69 49.69 2.90
CA ARG A 291 -3.97 51.09 2.47
C ARG A 291 -2.75 52.02 2.49
N ALA A 292 -1.80 51.82 3.40
CA ALA A 292 -0.58 52.61 3.42
C ALA A 292 0.27 52.47 2.14
N ILE A 293 0.24 51.29 1.50
CA ILE A 293 0.94 51.01 0.24
C ILE A 293 0.28 51.74 -0.94
N ALA A 294 -1.05 51.98 -0.87
CA ALA A 294 -1.76 52.79 -1.86
C ALA A 294 -1.17 54.20 -1.99
N ASN A 295 -0.54 54.69 -0.92
CA ASN A 295 0.13 55.99 -0.85
C ASN A 295 1.67 55.89 -0.93
N GLY A 296 2.22 54.69 -1.15
CA GLY A 296 3.67 54.39 -1.11
C GLY A 296 4.38 54.43 -2.47
N GLY A 297 5.46 53.64 -2.59
CA GLY A 297 6.27 53.52 -3.81
C GLY A 297 5.54 52.83 -4.97
N ARG A 298 5.82 53.23 -6.22
CA ARG A 298 5.12 52.72 -7.42
C ARG A 298 5.29 51.21 -7.61
N ASP A 299 6.46 50.67 -7.28
CA ASP A 299 6.76 49.25 -7.47
C ASP A 299 6.01 48.36 -6.46
N GLU A 300 5.88 48.80 -5.20
CA GLU A 300 5.10 48.09 -4.18
C GLU A 300 3.60 48.18 -4.49
N TRP A 301 3.14 49.33 -5.00
CA TRP A 301 1.77 49.52 -5.47
C TRP A 301 1.41 48.58 -6.63
N LEU A 302 2.24 48.52 -7.69
CA LEU A 302 2.06 47.59 -8.81
C LEU A 302 2.10 46.13 -8.35
N ARG A 303 3.00 45.79 -7.41
CA ARG A 303 3.11 44.44 -6.86
C ARG A 303 1.84 43.99 -6.14
N ILE A 304 1.20 44.89 -5.40
CA ILE A 304 -0.09 44.62 -4.74
C ILE A 304 -1.21 44.46 -5.76
N MET A 305 -1.26 45.28 -6.81
CA MET A 305 -2.25 45.10 -7.89
C MET A 305 -2.07 43.76 -8.62
N MET A 306 -0.83 43.37 -8.95
CA MET A 306 -0.54 42.08 -9.58
C MET A 306 -0.91 40.91 -8.66
N ALA A 307 -0.66 41.03 -7.36
CA ALA A 307 -1.04 40.03 -6.37
C ALA A 307 -2.56 39.90 -6.24
N ALA A 308 -3.30 41.01 -6.24
CA ALA A 308 -4.76 41.00 -6.23
C ALA A 308 -5.34 40.44 -7.54
N HIS A 309 -4.76 40.77 -8.70
CA HIS A 309 -5.12 40.19 -10.00
C HIS A 309 -4.95 38.66 -9.98
N SER A 310 -3.84 38.15 -9.42
CA SER A 310 -3.58 36.72 -9.31
C SER A 310 -4.45 35.97 -8.27
N SER A 311 -5.32 36.67 -7.55
CA SER A 311 -6.26 36.04 -6.60
C SER A 311 -7.41 35.31 -7.29
N GLU A 312 -7.72 35.71 -8.53
CA GLU A 312 -8.86 35.19 -9.31
C GLU A 312 -10.22 35.32 -8.59
N ALA A 313 -10.31 36.16 -7.55
CA ALA A 313 -11.57 36.41 -6.86
C ALA A 313 -12.58 37.07 -7.82
N PRO A 314 -13.88 36.73 -7.78
CA PRO A 314 -14.85 37.17 -8.79
C PRO A 314 -14.96 38.68 -9.00
N ALA A 315 -14.69 39.48 -7.96
CA ALA A 315 -14.72 40.94 -8.02
C ALA A 315 -13.32 41.56 -7.81
N ALA A 316 -12.23 40.82 -8.06
CA ALA A 316 -10.87 41.25 -7.76
C ALA A 316 -10.50 42.59 -8.41
N GLU A 317 -10.94 42.80 -9.65
CA GLU A 317 -10.71 44.02 -10.41
C GLU A 317 -11.40 45.23 -9.80
N GLU A 318 -12.71 45.12 -9.55
CA GLU A 318 -13.50 46.19 -8.93
C GLU A 318 -12.97 46.53 -7.54
N ILE A 319 -12.66 45.52 -6.72
CA ILE A 319 -12.14 45.68 -5.37
C ILE A 319 -10.78 46.40 -5.40
N THR A 320 -9.90 46.00 -6.31
CA THR A 320 -8.56 46.60 -6.42
C THR A 320 -8.63 48.03 -6.96
N LEU A 321 -9.52 48.31 -7.92
CA LEU A 321 -9.78 49.66 -8.40
C LEU A 321 -10.20 50.60 -7.26
N GLN A 322 -11.11 50.15 -6.39
CA GLN A 322 -11.54 50.94 -5.22
C GLN A 322 -10.37 51.20 -4.26
N TRP A 323 -9.54 50.19 -4.00
CA TRP A 323 -8.33 50.36 -3.20
C TRP A 323 -7.36 51.37 -3.82
N CYS A 324 -7.13 51.31 -5.13
CA CYS A 324 -6.29 52.27 -5.85
C CYS A 324 -6.81 53.71 -5.74
N LYS A 325 -8.13 53.90 -5.80
CA LYS A 325 -8.79 55.22 -5.62
C LYS A 325 -8.57 55.82 -4.22
N THR A 326 -8.16 55.02 -3.23
CA THR A 326 -7.79 55.54 -1.90
C THR A 326 -6.36 56.08 -1.80
N GLY A 327 -5.54 55.89 -2.86
CA GLY A 327 -4.15 56.34 -2.94
C GLY A 327 -4.00 57.68 -3.67
N GLY A 328 -3.50 58.71 -2.98
CA GLY A 328 -3.63 60.11 -3.42
C GLY A 328 -2.88 60.50 -4.71
N ASN A 329 -1.68 59.95 -4.96
CA ASN A 329 -0.78 60.46 -6.04
C ASN A 329 -0.40 59.43 -7.11
N LYS A 330 -0.87 58.18 -7.03
CA LYS A 330 -0.47 57.09 -7.94
C LYS A 330 -1.57 56.64 -8.89
N PHE A 331 -2.82 56.80 -8.47
CA PHE A 331 -3.98 56.56 -9.32
C PHE A 331 -4.18 57.76 -10.25
N THR A 332 -3.90 57.58 -11.54
CA THR A 332 -4.01 58.65 -12.55
C THR A 332 -5.35 58.65 -13.29
N GLY A 333 -6.17 57.62 -13.11
CA GLY A 333 -7.53 57.49 -13.63
C GLY A 333 -7.92 56.04 -13.92
N ASP A 334 -9.23 55.77 -14.01
CA ASP A 334 -9.79 54.42 -14.26
C ASP A 334 -9.21 53.80 -15.56
N THR A 335 -8.96 54.60 -16.60
CA THR A 335 -8.40 54.14 -17.88
C THR A 335 -6.97 53.63 -17.77
N ASP A 336 -6.12 54.29 -16.96
CA ASP A 336 -4.73 53.85 -16.74
C ASP A 336 -4.68 52.58 -15.88
N PHE A 337 -5.57 52.49 -14.87
CA PHE A 337 -5.73 51.27 -14.09
C PHE A 337 -6.13 50.10 -15.00
N GLN A 338 -7.11 50.28 -15.87
CA GLN A 338 -7.59 49.22 -16.76
C GLN A 338 -6.48 48.71 -17.70
N ARG A 339 -5.67 49.63 -18.24
CA ARG A 339 -4.52 49.27 -19.09
C ARG A 339 -3.52 48.42 -18.32
N ASP A 340 -3.16 48.84 -17.10
CA ASP A 340 -2.17 48.13 -16.29
C ASP A 340 -2.73 46.78 -15.82
N TRP A 341 -4.00 46.73 -15.38
CA TRP A 341 -4.71 45.52 -14.95
C TRP A 341 -4.77 44.46 -16.05
N ASN A 342 -5.17 44.85 -17.26
CA ASN A 342 -5.26 43.95 -18.40
C ASN A 342 -3.88 43.45 -18.88
N SER A 343 -2.78 44.12 -18.49
CA SER A 343 -1.42 43.73 -18.86
C SER A 343 -0.84 42.58 -18.01
N PHE A 344 -1.50 42.21 -16.91
CA PHE A 344 -0.98 41.23 -15.94
C PHE A 344 -1.19 39.76 -16.35
N GLY A 345 -1.90 39.48 -17.44
CA GLY A 345 -2.05 38.13 -18.01
C GLY A 345 -0.86 37.68 -18.86
N GLY A 346 -0.33 36.47 -18.63
CA GLY A 346 0.60 35.80 -19.55
C GLY A 346 2.11 35.93 -19.29
N ARG A 347 2.56 36.50 -18.17
CA ARG A 347 3.98 36.48 -17.74
C ARG A 347 4.11 35.82 -16.36
N GLY A 348 4.88 34.74 -16.26
CA GLY A 348 5.13 33.99 -15.03
C GLY A 348 6.03 34.72 -14.03
N ASN A 349 5.68 35.92 -13.60
CA ASN A 349 6.52 36.78 -12.75
C ASN A 349 6.47 36.45 -11.25
N GLY A 350 6.05 35.24 -10.85
CA GLY A 350 6.13 34.76 -9.46
C GLY A 350 5.27 35.50 -8.40
N ILE A 351 4.65 36.64 -8.74
CA ILE A 351 3.74 37.38 -7.86
C ILE A 351 2.39 36.67 -7.84
N THR A 352 1.99 36.21 -6.67
CA THR A 352 0.72 35.51 -6.42
C THR A 352 -0.07 36.19 -5.31
N VAL A 353 -1.32 35.77 -5.07
CA VAL A 353 -2.14 36.25 -3.94
C VAL A 353 -1.46 36.06 -2.58
N GLY A 354 -0.53 35.10 -2.46
CA GLY A 354 0.32 34.94 -1.27
C GLY A 354 1.18 36.17 -0.95
N THR A 355 1.54 36.96 -1.98
CA THR A 355 2.24 38.25 -1.80
C THR A 355 1.36 39.26 -1.08
N LEU A 356 0.06 39.30 -1.43
CA LEU A 356 -0.91 40.18 -0.80
C LEU A 356 -1.24 39.71 0.63
N ILE A 357 -1.45 38.40 0.84
CA ILE A 357 -1.67 37.81 2.17
C ILE A 357 -0.53 38.21 3.12
N LYS A 358 0.72 38.02 2.70
CA LYS A 358 1.90 38.38 3.49
C LYS A 358 2.01 39.88 3.75
N ALA A 359 1.74 40.71 2.74
CA ALA A 359 1.77 42.16 2.91
C ALA A 359 0.70 42.65 3.90
N ALA A 360 -0.46 42.01 3.92
CA ALA A 360 -1.56 42.30 4.82
C ALA A 360 -1.30 41.76 6.24
N GLU A 361 -0.83 40.51 6.39
CA GLU A 361 -0.48 39.92 7.70
C GLU A 361 0.61 40.74 8.40
N GLY A 362 1.64 41.18 7.65
CA GLY A 362 2.67 42.09 8.16
C GLY A 362 2.16 43.47 8.59
N ARG A 363 0.90 43.79 8.30
CA ARG A 363 0.20 45.04 8.66
C ARG A 363 -1.03 44.81 9.55
N GLY A 364 -1.16 43.61 10.12
CA GLY A 364 -2.17 43.29 11.14
C GLY A 364 -3.43 42.56 10.64
N PHE A 365 -3.45 42.06 9.40
CA PHE A 365 -4.53 41.20 8.93
C PHE A 365 -4.51 39.84 9.65
N ASP A 366 -5.62 39.45 10.28
CA ASP A 366 -5.77 38.14 10.91
C ASP A 366 -6.36 37.13 9.94
N ALA A 367 -5.52 36.25 9.42
CA ALA A 367 -5.94 35.21 8.49
C ALA A 367 -6.56 33.97 9.16
N ALA A 368 -6.56 33.88 10.50
CA ALA A 368 -7.03 32.67 11.21
C ALA A 368 -8.53 32.36 11.02
N PRO A 369 -9.46 33.34 11.07
CA PRO A 369 -10.89 33.08 10.81
C PRO A 369 -11.14 32.58 9.39
N TRP A 370 -10.41 33.15 8.42
CA TRP A 370 -10.48 32.78 7.01
C TRP A 370 -9.92 31.37 6.76
N LYS A 371 -8.80 31.01 7.39
CA LYS A 371 -8.20 29.66 7.32
C LYS A 371 -9.14 28.60 7.92
N SER A 372 -9.78 28.91 9.05
CA SER A 372 -10.79 28.03 9.65
C SER A 372 -11.98 27.81 8.71
N MET A 373 -12.45 28.87 8.05
CA MET A 373 -13.56 28.83 7.10
C MET A 373 -13.21 28.04 5.83
N ALA A 374 -11.95 28.11 5.39
CA ALA A 374 -11.39 27.32 4.30
C ALA A 374 -11.15 25.83 4.65
N GLY A 375 -11.65 25.37 5.81
CA GLY A 375 -11.49 23.99 6.29
C GLY A 375 -10.08 23.67 6.79
N ILE A 376 -9.24 24.69 7.03
CA ILE A 376 -7.92 24.54 7.65
C ILE A 376 -8.06 24.77 9.15
N THR A 377 -8.62 23.79 9.85
CA THR A 377 -8.49 23.71 11.30
C THR A 377 -7.04 23.37 11.65
N LYS A 378 -6.49 24.08 12.63
CA LYS A 378 -5.21 23.77 13.29
C LYS A 378 -5.27 22.30 13.71
N LEU A 379 -4.68 21.41 12.92
CA LEU A 379 -4.35 20.08 13.39
C LEU A 379 -3.44 20.33 14.60
N SER A 380 -3.92 19.94 15.77
CA SER A 380 -3.06 19.61 16.90
C SER A 380 -1.87 18.85 16.34
N ALA A 381 -0.66 19.32 16.70
CA ALA A 381 0.60 18.98 16.08
C ALA A 381 0.62 17.52 15.60
N PRO A 382 1.04 17.25 14.35
CA PRO A 382 1.30 15.87 13.97
C PRO A 382 2.24 15.32 15.04
N VAL A 383 1.79 14.27 15.72
CA VAL A 383 2.70 13.34 16.38
C VAL A 383 3.81 13.15 15.35
N ALA A 384 5.03 13.50 15.72
CA ALA A 384 6.18 13.38 14.83
C ALA A 384 6.04 12.05 14.09
N PRO A 385 6.29 11.98 12.76
CA PRO A 385 6.41 10.67 12.14
C PRO A 385 7.32 9.92 13.08
N HIS A 386 6.87 8.77 13.60
CA HIS A 386 7.77 7.92 14.33
C HIS A 386 8.97 7.82 13.41
N LEU A 387 10.07 8.51 13.76
CA LEU A 387 11.40 8.05 13.47
C LEU A 387 11.23 6.57 13.75
N LEU A 388 11.30 5.74 12.71
CA LEU A 388 11.33 4.31 12.86
C LEU A 388 12.38 4.15 13.94
N ALA A 389 11.92 3.90 15.16
CA ALA A 389 12.77 3.93 16.30
C ALA A 389 13.56 2.67 16.04
N VAL A 390 14.75 2.83 15.45
CA VAL A 390 15.74 1.78 15.44
C VAL A 390 15.74 1.34 16.89
N PRO A 391 15.23 0.13 17.20
CA PRO A 391 15.19 -0.29 18.59
C PRO A 391 16.62 -0.11 19.08
N PRO A 392 16.85 0.54 20.24
CA PRO A 392 18.19 0.63 20.78
C PRO A 392 18.80 -0.77 20.70
N PRO A 393 20.08 -0.91 20.29
CA PRO A 393 20.68 -2.20 19.94
C PRO A 393 20.56 -3.27 21.03
N PHE A 394 20.14 -2.88 22.25
CA PHE A 394 19.56 -3.76 23.23
C PHE A 394 18.32 -3.10 23.86
N SER A 395 17.14 -3.72 23.71
CA SER A 395 16.11 -3.58 24.75
C SER A 395 16.73 -4.05 26.06
N SER A 396 16.42 -3.40 27.17
CA SER A 396 16.81 -3.84 28.52
C SER A 396 16.64 -5.36 28.62
N THR A 397 17.72 -6.09 28.90
CA THR A 397 17.69 -7.54 29.15
C THR A 397 17.03 -7.87 30.48
N ALA A 398 16.75 -6.85 31.32
CA ALA A 398 16.00 -7.03 32.55
C ALA A 398 14.54 -7.39 32.24
N VAL A 399 14.08 -8.47 32.85
CA VAL A 399 12.69 -8.92 32.76
C VAL A 399 11.81 -7.98 33.59
N VAL A 400 10.95 -7.21 32.92
CA VAL A 400 10.01 -6.29 33.57
C VAL A 400 8.58 -6.65 33.16
N PHE A 401 7.76 -7.06 34.13
CA PHE A 401 6.36 -7.44 33.89
C PHE A 401 5.39 -6.25 34.02
N SER A 402 5.81 -5.13 34.62
CA SER A 402 4.93 -4.02 34.96
C SER A 402 4.42 -3.20 33.76
N ASN A 403 5.03 -3.34 32.58
CA ASN A 403 4.65 -2.58 31.39
C ASN A 403 4.87 -3.37 30.09
N ILE A 404 4.35 -4.60 30.02
CA ILE A 404 4.38 -5.38 28.77
C ILE A 404 3.27 -4.85 27.84
N PRO A 405 3.60 -4.33 26.64
CA PRO A 405 2.58 -3.86 25.72
C PRO A 405 1.68 -5.01 25.25
N HIS A 406 0.39 -4.74 25.11
CA HIS A 406 -0.53 -5.70 24.50
C HIS A 406 -0.13 -5.98 23.05
N ARG A 407 -0.40 -7.20 22.59
CA ARG A 407 -0.23 -7.54 21.17
C ARG A 407 -1.10 -6.62 20.32
N GLN A 408 -0.49 -6.04 19.29
CA GLN A 408 -1.15 -5.12 18.37
C GLN A 408 -1.73 -5.91 17.19
N TRP A 409 -2.84 -6.61 17.44
CA TRP A 409 -3.64 -7.23 16.38
C TRP A 409 -4.18 -6.16 15.42
N LEU A 410 -4.38 -6.52 14.16
CA LEU A 410 -4.95 -5.66 13.11
C LEU A 410 -6.21 -6.28 12.50
N TYR A 411 -6.19 -7.59 12.25
CA TYR A 411 -7.31 -8.34 11.69
C TYR A 411 -7.50 -9.65 12.47
N GLY A 412 -8.63 -9.76 13.18
CA GLY A 412 -8.96 -10.90 14.01
C GLY A 412 -7.81 -11.30 14.95
N THR A 413 -7.45 -12.59 14.93
CA THR A 413 -6.23 -13.10 15.57
C THR A 413 -5.22 -13.62 14.56
N ASP A 414 -5.32 -13.12 13.32
CA ASP A 414 -4.54 -13.60 12.19
C ASP A 414 -3.44 -12.63 11.79
N LEU A 415 -3.69 -11.32 11.80
CA LEU A 415 -2.68 -10.31 11.49
C LEU A 415 -2.30 -9.50 12.73
N VAL A 416 -1.00 -9.40 13.00
CA VAL A 416 -0.42 -8.68 14.14
C VAL A 416 0.82 -7.90 13.68
N ARG A 417 0.98 -6.67 14.18
CA ARG A 417 2.12 -5.81 13.82
C ARG A 417 3.45 -6.48 14.11
N GLY A 418 4.42 -6.21 13.24
CA GLY A 418 5.75 -6.79 13.31
C GLY A 418 5.85 -8.23 12.86
N GLU A 419 4.75 -8.95 12.61
CA GLU A 419 4.76 -10.40 12.35
C GLU A 419 4.39 -10.77 10.92
N ILE A 420 4.80 -11.99 10.54
CA ILE A 420 4.43 -12.63 9.28
C ILE A 420 3.33 -13.66 9.53
N THR A 421 2.28 -13.57 8.72
CA THR A 421 1.21 -14.57 8.63
C THR A 421 1.22 -15.19 7.24
N LEU A 422 1.12 -16.52 7.20
CA LEU A 422 1.08 -17.29 5.96
C LEU A 422 -0.35 -17.74 5.67
N LEU A 423 -0.84 -17.53 4.45
CA LEU A 423 -2.07 -18.14 3.94
C LEU A 423 -1.73 -19.05 2.76
N ALA A 424 -1.91 -20.35 2.94
CA ALA A 424 -1.50 -21.36 1.99
C ALA A 424 -2.67 -22.25 1.54
N SER A 425 -2.64 -22.72 0.29
CA SER A 425 -3.53 -23.76 -0.24
C SER A 425 -3.15 -24.10 -1.68
N PRO A 426 -3.72 -25.18 -2.26
CA PRO A 426 -3.65 -25.40 -3.71
C PRO A 426 -4.24 -24.21 -4.51
N GLY A 427 -3.92 -24.14 -5.81
CA GLY A 427 -4.54 -23.15 -6.70
C GLY A 427 -6.07 -23.29 -6.75
N GLY A 428 -6.78 -22.17 -6.84
CA GLY A 428 -8.24 -22.15 -7.07
C GLY A 428 -9.15 -22.23 -5.84
N ILE A 429 -8.61 -22.32 -4.61
CA ILE A 429 -9.44 -22.47 -3.39
C ILE A 429 -10.04 -21.14 -2.87
N GLY A 430 -9.49 -19.99 -3.25
CA GLY A 430 -9.99 -18.67 -2.82
C GLY A 430 -9.04 -17.81 -1.96
N LYS A 431 -7.73 -18.09 -1.96
CA LYS A 431 -6.73 -17.32 -1.18
C LYS A 431 -6.73 -15.83 -1.53
N SER A 432 -6.62 -15.51 -2.82
CA SER A 432 -6.57 -14.12 -3.28
C SER A 432 -7.90 -13.40 -3.00
N SER A 433 -9.04 -14.10 -3.14
CA SER A 433 -10.35 -13.56 -2.77
C SER A 433 -10.44 -13.24 -1.27
N LEU A 434 -9.95 -14.14 -0.40
CA LEU A 434 -9.84 -13.89 1.03
C LEU A 434 -8.88 -12.75 1.35
N ALA A 435 -7.72 -12.70 0.69
CA ALA A 435 -6.73 -11.65 0.87
C ALA A 435 -7.28 -10.26 0.47
N ILE A 436 -8.06 -10.18 -0.62
CA ILE A 436 -8.79 -8.98 -1.02
C ILE A 436 -9.76 -8.58 0.08
N GLY A 437 -10.55 -9.52 0.60
CA GLY A 437 -11.50 -9.24 1.67
C GLY A 437 -10.82 -8.74 2.95
N ILE A 438 -9.66 -9.29 3.32
CA ILE A 438 -8.85 -8.80 4.44
C ILE A 438 -8.32 -7.39 4.18
N ALA A 439 -7.80 -7.13 2.97
CA ALA A 439 -7.27 -5.82 2.59
C ALA A 439 -8.34 -4.73 2.66
N VAL A 440 -9.51 -5.00 2.07
CA VAL A 440 -10.64 -4.07 2.04
C VAL A 440 -11.23 -3.88 3.45
N SER A 441 -11.38 -4.96 4.23
CA SER A 441 -11.85 -4.86 5.63
C SER A 441 -10.92 -3.99 6.46
N THR A 442 -9.60 -4.15 6.29
CA THR A 442 -8.58 -3.35 6.98
C THR A 442 -8.65 -1.88 6.56
N ALA A 443 -8.62 -1.59 5.26
CA ALA A 443 -8.62 -0.23 4.72
C ALA A 443 -9.91 0.55 5.08
N THR A 444 -11.04 -0.15 5.13
CA THR A 444 -12.35 0.45 5.48
C THR A 444 -12.59 0.49 7.00
N GLY A 445 -11.82 -0.26 7.80
CA GLY A 445 -12.07 -0.44 9.23
C GLY A 445 -13.32 -1.26 9.55
N ARG A 446 -13.90 -2.00 8.58
CA ARG A 446 -15.17 -2.73 8.75
C ARG A 446 -14.95 -4.24 8.80
N PRO A 447 -15.66 -4.98 9.68
CA PRO A 447 -15.52 -6.43 9.79
C PRO A 447 -16.32 -7.18 8.69
N LEU A 448 -16.01 -6.94 7.41
CA LEU A 448 -16.82 -7.39 6.27
C LEU A 448 -16.89 -8.93 6.13
N LEU A 449 -15.89 -9.63 6.65
CA LEU A 449 -15.82 -11.09 6.70
C LEU A 449 -16.07 -11.67 8.09
N GLY A 450 -16.53 -10.84 9.03
CA GLY A 450 -16.92 -11.20 10.39
C GLY A 450 -15.80 -11.16 11.43
N ASP A 451 -14.55 -10.93 11.03
CA ASP A 451 -13.43 -10.75 11.97
C ASP A 451 -13.28 -9.28 12.36
N ALA A 452 -12.94 -9.04 13.63
CA ALA A 452 -12.74 -7.70 14.16
C ALA A 452 -11.53 -7.00 13.52
N ILE A 453 -11.68 -5.70 13.24
CA ILE A 453 -10.58 -4.84 12.81
C ILE A 453 -10.11 -4.04 14.02
N PHE A 454 -8.82 -4.14 14.33
CA PHE A 454 -8.21 -3.52 15.50
C PHE A 454 -7.32 -2.37 15.06
N GLY A 455 -7.75 -1.15 15.36
CA GLY A 455 -7.09 0.09 14.94
C GLY A 455 -8.08 1.06 14.32
N ARG A 456 -7.61 2.26 13.99
CA ARG A 456 -8.37 3.27 13.27
C ARG A 456 -7.58 3.68 12.05
N GLU A 457 -8.28 3.96 10.96
CA GLU A 457 -7.68 4.61 9.79
C GLU A 457 -6.51 3.84 9.15
N LEU A 458 -6.56 2.52 9.23
CA LEU A 458 -5.49 1.64 8.76
C LEU A 458 -5.32 1.71 7.24
N LYS A 459 -4.07 1.60 6.77
CA LYS A 459 -3.72 1.49 5.35
C LYS A 459 -3.35 0.06 5.00
N ALA A 460 -3.83 -0.42 3.86
CA ALA A 460 -3.47 -1.73 3.32
C ALA A 460 -2.75 -1.55 1.98
N LEU A 461 -1.65 -2.28 1.80
CA LEU A 461 -0.93 -2.40 0.53
C LEU A 461 -1.08 -3.84 0.02
N TYR A 462 -1.68 -4.01 -1.14
CA TYR A 462 -1.78 -5.28 -1.84
C TYR A 462 -0.81 -5.30 -3.03
N VAL A 463 0.21 -6.17 -2.97
CA VAL A 463 1.15 -6.41 -4.06
C VAL A 463 0.83 -7.78 -4.68
N ASN A 464 0.32 -7.77 -5.90
CA ASN A 464 -0.01 -8.97 -6.65
C ASN A 464 0.97 -9.18 -7.80
N GLY A 465 1.61 -10.35 -7.84
CA GLY A 465 2.58 -10.75 -8.86
C GLY A 465 1.98 -11.50 -10.06
N GLU A 466 0.72 -11.92 -10.00
CA GLU A 466 0.06 -12.72 -11.05
C GLU A 466 -0.98 -11.92 -11.84
N ASP A 467 -1.84 -11.16 -11.15
CA ASP A 467 -2.91 -10.38 -11.75
C ASP A 467 -2.45 -8.95 -12.10
N SER A 468 -2.90 -8.45 -13.25
CA SER A 468 -2.72 -7.04 -13.62
C SER A 468 -3.54 -6.11 -12.71
N ARG A 469 -3.16 -4.83 -12.63
CA ARG A 469 -3.92 -3.82 -11.86
C ARG A 469 -5.39 -3.76 -12.27
N THR A 470 -5.70 -3.87 -13.56
CA THR A 470 -7.08 -3.89 -14.07
C THR A 470 -7.87 -5.08 -13.55
N GLU A 471 -7.27 -6.27 -13.54
CA GLU A 471 -7.92 -7.47 -13.02
C GLU A 471 -8.12 -7.41 -11.50
N MET A 472 -7.15 -6.86 -10.76
CA MET A 472 -7.30 -6.59 -9.33
C MET A 472 -8.48 -5.65 -9.06
N LEU A 473 -8.62 -4.57 -9.84
CA LEU A 473 -9.73 -3.63 -9.70
C LEU A 473 -11.08 -4.30 -9.95
N ARG A 474 -11.21 -5.19 -10.95
CA ARG A 474 -12.43 -5.97 -11.17
C ARG A 474 -12.81 -6.81 -9.96
N ARG A 475 -11.84 -7.50 -9.36
CA ARG A 475 -12.07 -8.36 -8.18
C ARG A 475 -12.43 -7.55 -6.93
N ILE A 476 -11.78 -6.41 -6.74
CA ILE A 476 -12.11 -5.48 -5.65
C ILE A 476 -13.50 -4.88 -5.86
N GLN A 477 -13.86 -4.49 -7.08
CA GLN A 477 -15.19 -3.99 -7.39
C GLN A 477 -16.25 -5.06 -7.14
N SER A 478 -16.02 -6.30 -7.56
CA SER A 478 -16.90 -7.45 -7.28
C SER A 478 -17.10 -7.62 -5.76
N PHE A 479 -16.02 -7.56 -4.98
CA PHE A 479 -16.10 -7.61 -3.52
C PHE A 479 -16.87 -6.41 -2.95
N CYS A 480 -16.63 -5.18 -3.44
CA CYS A 480 -17.33 -3.99 -2.99
C CYS A 480 -18.84 -4.08 -3.24
N LEU A 481 -19.26 -4.54 -4.42
CA LEU A 481 -20.66 -4.74 -4.77
C LEU A 481 -21.32 -5.79 -3.86
N ALA A 482 -20.64 -6.91 -3.59
CA ALA A 482 -21.14 -7.95 -2.70
C ALA A 482 -21.32 -7.48 -1.24
N HIS A 483 -20.62 -6.40 -0.84
CA HIS A 483 -20.58 -5.88 0.53
C HIS A 483 -21.11 -4.45 0.69
N GLY A 484 -21.70 -3.87 -0.37
CA GLY A 484 -22.29 -2.52 -0.33
C GLY A 484 -21.28 -1.39 -0.11
N LEU A 485 -20.10 -1.49 -0.72
CA LEU A 485 -19.04 -0.49 -0.65
C LEU A 485 -18.91 0.32 -1.94
N THR A 486 -18.34 1.51 -1.81
CA THR A 486 -18.04 2.43 -2.91
C THR A 486 -16.53 2.69 -3.01
N GLU A 487 -16.08 3.28 -4.11
CA GLU A 487 -14.68 3.64 -4.30
C GLU A 487 -14.16 4.60 -3.21
N HIS A 488 -15.01 5.50 -2.72
CA HIS A 488 -14.66 6.43 -1.64
C HIS A 488 -14.22 5.71 -0.35
N ASP A 489 -14.78 4.53 -0.09
CA ASP A 489 -14.43 3.71 1.07
C ASP A 489 -13.00 3.13 0.98
N LEU A 490 -12.39 3.12 -0.22
CA LEU A 490 -11.11 2.47 -0.50
C LEU A 490 -9.92 3.43 -0.50
N SER A 491 -10.08 4.67 -0.04
CA SER A 491 -9.02 5.70 -0.05
C SER A 491 -7.71 5.31 0.66
N ARG A 492 -7.73 4.27 1.50
CA ARG A 492 -6.58 3.74 2.25
C ARG A 492 -6.07 2.39 1.73
N LEU A 493 -6.61 1.91 0.61
CA LEU A 493 -6.16 0.70 -0.07
C LEU A 493 -5.24 1.07 -1.23
N HIS A 494 -4.02 0.55 -1.21
CA HIS A 494 -3.01 0.74 -2.24
C HIS A 494 -2.77 -0.58 -2.97
N LEU A 495 -2.73 -0.53 -4.30
CA LEU A 495 -2.62 -1.72 -5.16
C LEU A 495 -1.43 -1.60 -6.08
N LEU A 496 -0.67 -2.69 -6.20
CA LEU A 496 0.33 -2.90 -7.25
C LEU A 496 0.08 -4.28 -7.87
N GLY A 497 -0.06 -4.33 -9.19
CA GLY A 497 -0.27 -5.56 -9.95
C GLY A 497 0.94 -5.98 -10.78
N ALA A 498 0.87 -7.15 -11.41
CA ALA A 498 1.96 -7.77 -12.15
C ALA A 498 2.53 -6.94 -13.31
N GLY A 499 1.73 -6.01 -13.84
CA GLY A 499 2.13 -5.09 -14.91
C GLY A 499 2.91 -3.86 -14.42
N ASP A 500 2.92 -3.58 -13.12
CA ASP A 500 3.61 -2.42 -12.57
C ASP A 500 5.12 -2.68 -12.49
N GLY A 501 5.94 -1.75 -13.00
CA GLY A 501 7.40 -1.91 -13.00
C GLY A 501 8.01 -2.08 -11.60
N ALA A 502 7.35 -1.54 -10.57
CA ALA A 502 7.71 -1.76 -9.17
C ALA A 502 7.58 -3.24 -8.75
N VAL A 503 6.58 -3.96 -9.26
CA VAL A 503 6.36 -5.40 -8.98
C VAL A 503 7.31 -6.25 -9.80
N GLN A 504 7.46 -5.95 -11.09
CA GLN A 504 8.35 -6.69 -11.99
C GLN A 504 9.82 -6.66 -11.56
N SER A 505 10.23 -5.57 -10.91
CA SER A 505 11.59 -5.41 -10.41
C SER A 505 11.77 -5.88 -8.96
N LEU A 506 10.73 -6.39 -8.30
CA LEU A 506 10.76 -6.82 -6.90
C LEU A 506 11.10 -8.32 -6.81
N SER A 507 12.35 -8.63 -6.52
CA SER A 507 12.81 -10.01 -6.30
C SER A 507 13.63 -10.15 -5.01
N PHE A 508 13.25 -11.09 -4.14
CA PHE A 508 13.89 -11.42 -2.87
C PHE A 508 14.93 -12.53 -2.99
N LEU A 509 14.93 -13.26 -4.10
CA LEU A 509 15.94 -14.27 -4.42
C LEU A 509 16.48 -14.02 -5.83
N ARG A 510 17.73 -14.42 -6.03
CA ARG A 510 18.35 -14.55 -7.35
C ARG A 510 19.02 -15.92 -7.47
N SER A 511 19.13 -16.40 -8.70
CA SER A 511 19.91 -17.61 -9.00
C SER A 511 21.34 -17.20 -9.36
N ASP A 512 22.31 -17.77 -8.65
CA ASP A 512 23.74 -17.65 -8.98
C ASP A 512 24.34 -19.05 -9.07
N LYS A 513 24.78 -19.43 -10.28
CA LYS A 513 25.33 -20.77 -10.59
C LYS A 513 24.47 -21.94 -10.09
N GLY A 514 23.14 -21.76 -10.08
CA GLY A 514 22.18 -22.77 -9.63
C GLY A 514 21.88 -22.75 -8.12
N ALA A 515 22.58 -21.93 -7.33
CA ALA A 515 22.26 -21.69 -5.93
C ALA A 515 21.25 -20.54 -5.79
N SER A 516 20.37 -20.64 -4.79
CA SER A 516 19.42 -19.58 -4.47
C SER A 516 20.03 -18.64 -3.43
N ILE A 517 20.23 -17.39 -3.80
CA ILE A 517 20.83 -16.37 -2.94
C ILE A 517 19.80 -15.30 -2.63
N VAL A 518 19.79 -14.83 -1.39
CA VAL A 518 18.97 -13.69 -0.95
C VAL A 518 19.36 -12.45 -1.72
N ASP A 519 18.41 -11.85 -2.42
CA ASP A 519 18.60 -10.63 -3.18
C ASP A 519 18.19 -9.42 -2.34
N LEU A 520 19.18 -8.71 -1.81
CA LEU A 520 18.98 -7.53 -0.98
C LEU A 520 18.31 -6.37 -1.74
N THR A 521 18.44 -6.32 -3.06
CA THR A 521 17.88 -5.22 -3.87
C THR A 521 16.35 -5.21 -3.82
N GLY A 522 15.70 -6.38 -3.87
CA GLY A 522 14.25 -6.48 -3.73
C GLY A 522 13.77 -6.01 -2.35
N PHE A 523 14.51 -6.32 -1.29
CA PHE A 523 14.17 -5.83 0.04
C PHE A 523 14.29 -4.31 0.16
N VAL A 524 15.25 -3.67 -0.52
CA VAL A 524 15.32 -2.21 -0.52
C VAL A 524 14.21 -1.57 -1.33
N LYS A 525 13.84 -2.15 -2.49
CA LYS A 525 12.67 -1.71 -3.25
C LYS A 525 11.40 -1.82 -2.42
N LEU A 526 11.23 -2.91 -1.68
CA LEU A 526 10.11 -3.06 -0.74
C LEU A 526 10.15 -1.96 0.34
N ARG A 527 11.29 -1.70 0.98
CA ARG A 527 11.42 -0.62 1.97
C ARG A 527 11.09 0.76 1.42
N ALA A 528 11.54 1.07 0.20
CA ALA A 528 11.21 2.33 -0.46
C ALA A 528 9.70 2.48 -0.68
N LEU A 529 9.04 1.39 -1.12
CA LEU A 529 7.59 1.34 -1.26
C LEU A 529 6.88 1.56 0.08
N LEU A 530 7.29 0.82 1.12
CA LEU A 530 6.69 0.95 2.46
C LEU A 530 6.92 2.32 3.09
N SER A 531 8.09 2.94 2.87
CA SER A 531 8.39 4.30 3.33
C SER A 531 7.44 5.34 2.73
N SER A 532 7.06 5.16 1.47
CA SER A 532 6.18 6.11 0.76
C SER A 532 4.70 5.99 1.17
N ILE A 533 4.25 4.78 1.48
CA ILE A 533 2.83 4.49 1.77
C ILE A 533 2.55 4.48 3.27
N GLN A 534 3.50 3.97 4.05
CA GLN A 534 3.38 3.61 5.47
C GLN A 534 2.15 2.72 5.74
N PRO A 535 2.08 1.51 5.14
CA PRO A 535 0.94 0.63 5.31
C PRO A 535 0.98 -0.12 6.65
N ASP A 536 -0.18 -0.35 7.25
CA ASP A 536 -0.33 -1.18 8.45
C ASP A 536 -0.40 -2.67 8.11
N VAL A 537 -0.94 -3.00 6.92
CA VAL A 537 -1.01 -4.36 6.38
C VAL A 537 -0.39 -4.39 5.00
N VAL A 538 0.53 -5.32 4.78
CA VAL A 538 1.16 -5.60 3.49
C VAL A 538 0.79 -7.02 3.07
N ILE A 539 0.28 -7.18 1.84
CA ILE A 539 -0.08 -8.47 1.28
C ILE A 539 0.85 -8.75 0.09
N LEU A 540 1.51 -9.91 0.10
CA LEU A 540 2.36 -10.40 -0.98
C LEU A 540 1.71 -11.64 -1.60
N ASP A 541 1.16 -11.50 -2.81
CA ASP A 541 0.38 -12.54 -3.47
C ASP A 541 0.89 -12.89 -4.88
N PRO A 542 1.43 -14.10 -5.12
CA PRO A 542 1.99 -15.05 -4.17
C PRO A 542 3.51 -14.87 -3.97
N LEU A 543 4.05 -15.41 -2.87
CA LEU A 543 5.48 -15.33 -2.53
C LEU A 543 6.40 -15.78 -3.66
N VAL A 544 6.00 -16.80 -4.41
CA VAL A 544 6.82 -17.42 -5.46
C VAL A 544 7.20 -16.45 -6.57
N VAL A 545 6.33 -15.49 -6.91
CA VAL A 545 6.63 -14.50 -7.96
C VAL A 545 7.74 -13.56 -7.51
N PHE A 546 7.78 -13.21 -6.23
CA PHE A 546 8.82 -12.34 -5.66
C PHE A 546 10.13 -13.06 -5.37
N CYS A 547 10.31 -14.31 -5.82
CA CYS A 547 11.52 -15.11 -5.58
C CYS A 547 12.32 -15.39 -6.87
N GLY A 548 12.10 -14.64 -7.96
CA GLY A 548 13.06 -14.49 -9.07
C GLY A 548 13.67 -15.74 -9.69
N GLY A 549 12.94 -16.86 -9.76
CA GLY A 549 13.47 -18.14 -10.25
C GLY A 549 14.40 -18.89 -9.29
N GLY A 550 14.53 -18.42 -8.05
CA GLY A 550 15.15 -19.15 -6.95
C GLY A 550 14.34 -20.40 -6.54
N ASN A 551 15.02 -21.37 -5.96
CA ASN A 551 14.42 -22.61 -5.47
C ASN A 551 13.74 -22.39 -4.11
N LEU A 552 12.41 -22.31 -4.10
CA LEU A 552 11.61 -22.18 -2.86
C LEU A 552 11.74 -23.38 -1.91
N ASN A 553 12.34 -24.50 -2.35
CA ASN A 553 12.63 -25.63 -1.46
C ASN A 553 13.95 -25.48 -0.70
N ASP A 554 14.75 -24.45 -0.99
CA ASP A 554 15.97 -24.16 -0.25
C ASP A 554 15.62 -23.50 1.10
N ASN A 555 15.66 -24.29 2.18
CA ASN A 555 15.36 -23.83 3.52
C ASN A 555 16.28 -22.69 3.98
N ALA A 556 17.55 -22.66 3.57
CA ALA A 556 18.49 -21.63 4.00
C ALA A 556 18.16 -20.30 3.33
N ALA A 557 17.97 -20.32 2.00
CA ALA A 557 17.57 -19.15 1.23
C ALA A 557 16.22 -18.59 1.70
N MET A 558 15.21 -19.46 1.83
CA MET A 558 13.88 -19.05 2.30
C MET A 558 13.89 -18.57 3.76
N SER A 559 14.75 -19.12 4.61
CA SER A 559 14.95 -18.58 5.96
C SER A 559 15.50 -17.16 5.92
N GLY A 560 16.46 -16.88 5.03
CA GLY A 560 16.97 -15.53 4.80
C GLY A 560 15.87 -14.57 4.36
N VAL A 561 15.05 -14.96 3.38
CA VAL A 561 13.94 -14.14 2.88
C VAL A 561 12.95 -13.79 3.99
N LEU A 562 12.50 -14.78 4.76
CA LEU A 562 11.49 -14.56 5.80
C LEU A 562 12.02 -13.80 7.00
N ARG A 563 13.30 -13.97 7.35
CA ARG A 563 13.95 -13.12 8.36
C ARG A 563 14.02 -11.66 7.91
N SER A 564 14.35 -11.42 6.65
CA SER A 564 14.36 -10.06 6.09
C SER A 564 12.95 -9.45 6.06
N LEU A 565 11.92 -10.20 5.64
CA LEU A 565 10.53 -9.75 5.72
C LEU A 565 10.10 -9.47 7.17
N LYS A 566 10.51 -10.30 8.13
CA LYS A 566 10.21 -10.13 9.55
C LYS A 566 10.89 -8.87 10.11
N GLN A 567 12.12 -8.61 9.70
CA GLN A 567 12.81 -7.36 10.04
C GLN A 567 12.07 -6.15 9.49
N ILE A 568 11.63 -6.20 8.22
CA ILE A 568 10.84 -5.13 7.60
C ILE A 568 9.50 -4.92 8.31
N ALA A 569 8.79 -6.01 8.66
CA ALA A 569 7.54 -5.92 9.41
C ALA A 569 7.73 -5.17 10.74
N ASN A 570 8.81 -5.46 11.47
CA ASN A 570 9.15 -4.75 12.71
C ASN A 570 9.61 -3.31 12.44
N GLU A 571 10.43 -3.09 11.40
CA GLU A 571 10.97 -1.77 11.03
C GLU A 571 9.85 -0.79 10.72
N TYR A 572 8.85 -1.20 9.93
CA TYR A 572 7.71 -0.39 9.49
C TYR A 572 6.45 -0.55 10.36
N ASP A 573 6.57 -1.25 11.49
CA ASP A 573 5.46 -1.54 12.42
C ASP A 573 4.19 -2.08 11.72
N CYS A 574 4.35 -2.97 10.73
CA CYS A 574 3.25 -3.47 9.90
C CYS A 574 3.09 -5.00 10.02
N ALA A 575 1.92 -5.52 9.66
CA ALA A 575 1.71 -6.97 9.50
C ALA A 575 1.93 -7.36 8.03
N ILE A 576 2.63 -8.46 7.79
CA ILE A 576 2.84 -8.98 6.43
C ILE A 576 2.06 -10.30 6.26
N LEU A 577 1.07 -10.30 5.37
CA LEU A 577 0.36 -11.48 4.91
C LEU A 577 1.02 -12.01 3.64
N VAL A 578 1.52 -13.24 3.71
CA VAL A 578 2.18 -13.92 2.59
C VAL A 578 1.24 -14.98 2.05
N ILE A 579 0.93 -14.92 0.75
CA ILE A 579 0.15 -15.95 0.06
C ILE A 579 1.11 -16.98 -0.55
N HIS A 580 0.81 -18.27 -0.36
CA HIS A 580 1.67 -19.36 -0.84
C HIS A 580 0.85 -20.51 -1.45
N HIS A 581 1.39 -21.13 -2.49
CA HIS A 581 0.78 -22.30 -3.11
C HIS A 581 1.35 -23.58 -2.51
N THR A 582 0.48 -24.51 -2.13
CA THR A 582 0.91 -25.82 -1.63
C THR A 582 1.03 -26.85 -2.75
N LYS A 583 1.78 -27.93 -2.50
CA LYS A 583 1.85 -29.07 -3.42
C LYS A 583 0.51 -29.80 -3.45
N LYS A 584 0.10 -30.29 -4.64
CA LYS A 584 -1.12 -31.09 -4.81
C LYS A 584 -1.01 -32.39 -3.99
N GLY A 585 -2.04 -32.71 -3.20
CA GLY A 585 -2.18 -34.00 -2.50
C GLY A 585 -1.60 -34.09 -1.08
N ALA A 586 -1.22 -32.98 -0.46
CA ALA A 586 -0.68 -33.00 0.90
C ALA A 586 -1.77 -32.99 2.01
N ASP A 587 -1.46 -33.54 3.18
CA ASP A 587 -2.41 -33.69 4.30
C ASP A 587 -2.85 -32.34 4.91
N LEU A 588 -4.11 -31.96 4.69
CA LEU A 588 -4.64 -30.61 4.95
C LEU A 588 -4.69 -30.19 6.44
N GLY A 589 -4.29 -31.05 7.39
CA GLY A 589 -4.14 -30.70 8.80
C GLY A 589 -2.71 -30.38 9.23
N SER A 590 -1.70 -30.72 8.42
CA SER A 590 -0.29 -30.66 8.81
C SER A 590 0.41 -29.39 8.30
N ALA A 591 1.36 -28.88 9.11
CA ALA A 591 2.31 -27.85 8.68
C ALA A 591 3.17 -28.31 7.48
N GLU A 592 3.39 -29.63 7.33
CA GLU A 592 4.14 -30.23 6.22
C GLU A 592 3.42 -30.05 4.88
N ALA A 593 2.09 -29.92 4.92
CA ALA A 593 1.24 -29.81 3.74
C ALA A 593 1.40 -28.50 2.99
N ILE A 594 1.88 -27.47 3.69
CA ILE A 594 2.13 -26.17 3.10
C ILE A 594 3.27 -26.21 2.08
N GLY A 595 4.16 -27.21 2.16
CA GLY A 595 5.03 -27.66 1.07
C GLY A 595 6.12 -26.68 0.60
N GLY A 596 7.37 -27.17 0.60
CA GLY A 596 8.49 -26.61 -0.15
C GLY A 596 9.76 -26.51 0.70
N ALA A 597 9.76 -25.55 1.61
CA ALA A 597 10.75 -25.36 2.66
C ALA A 597 10.03 -25.27 4.00
N SER A 598 10.33 -26.16 4.94
CA SER A 598 9.82 -26.11 6.33
C SER A 598 10.03 -24.73 6.98
N ALA A 599 11.08 -24.01 6.56
CA ALA A 599 11.37 -22.63 6.96
C ALA A 599 10.19 -21.67 6.77
N ILE A 600 9.38 -21.84 5.71
CA ILE A 600 8.25 -20.95 5.40
C ILE A 600 7.20 -20.96 6.51
N VAL A 601 6.84 -22.15 6.97
CA VAL A 601 5.89 -22.31 8.07
C VAL A 601 6.55 -22.06 9.42
N ASN A 602 7.82 -22.43 9.58
CA ASN A 602 8.53 -22.32 10.86
C ASN A 602 8.81 -20.87 11.28
N LEU A 603 9.04 -19.97 10.32
CA LEU A 603 9.32 -18.56 10.60
C LEU A 603 8.06 -17.69 10.67
N ALA A 604 6.95 -18.11 10.05
CA ALA A 604 5.66 -17.48 10.28
C ALA A 604 5.16 -17.77 11.71
N ARG A 605 4.61 -16.77 12.41
CA ARG A 605 4.01 -16.98 13.75
C ARG A 605 2.59 -17.54 13.67
N ARG A 606 1.93 -17.30 12.55
CA ARG A 606 0.60 -17.82 12.21
C ARG A 606 0.66 -18.40 10.80
N ALA A 607 0.16 -19.61 10.63
CA ALA A 607 0.00 -20.23 9.31
C ALA A 607 -1.43 -20.77 9.19
N LEU A 608 -2.12 -20.29 8.16
CA LEU A 608 -3.49 -20.63 7.83
C LEU A 608 -3.49 -21.42 6.53
N MET A 609 -4.31 -22.47 6.48
CA MET A 609 -4.56 -23.22 5.26
C MET A 609 -6.01 -23.04 4.83
N ALA A 610 -6.23 -22.61 3.59
CA ALA A 610 -7.57 -22.60 3.00
C ALA A 610 -7.91 -24.01 2.50
N VAL A 611 -9.02 -24.56 2.99
CA VAL A 611 -9.47 -25.93 2.74
C VAL A 611 -10.87 -25.89 2.14
N ALA A 612 -11.03 -26.46 0.95
CA ALA A 612 -12.35 -26.61 0.33
C ALA A 612 -13.24 -27.56 1.14
N MET A 613 -14.54 -27.34 1.07
CA MET A 613 -15.53 -28.22 1.69
C MET A 613 -15.44 -29.64 1.15
N SER A 614 -15.33 -30.62 2.04
CA SER A 614 -15.40 -32.05 1.70
C SER A 614 -16.83 -32.52 1.46
N ASP A 615 -17.03 -33.65 0.78
CA ASP A 615 -18.36 -34.22 0.54
C ASP A 615 -19.09 -34.55 1.86
N ASP A 616 -18.35 -34.96 2.88
CA ASP A 616 -18.92 -35.27 4.19
C ASP A 616 -19.36 -34.00 4.95
N GLU A 617 -18.53 -32.95 4.93
CA GLU A 617 -18.91 -31.63 5.48
C GLU A 617 -20.13 -31.06 4.74
N ALA A 618 -20.17 -31.13 3.40
CA ALA A 618 -21.31 -30.67 2.60
C ALA A 618 -22.60 -31.39 2.99
N ARG A 619 -22.57 -32.73 3.11
CA ARG A 619 -23.72 -33.53 3.57
C ARG A 619 -24.14 -33.18 5.00
N LYS A 620 -23.21 -32.90 5.91
CA LYS A 620 -23.52 -32.53 7.30
C LYS A 620 -24.10 -31.12 7.42
N LEU A 621 -23.67 -30.20 6.56
CA LEU A 621 -24.02 -28.77 6.59
C LEU A 621 -25.13 -28.41 5.59
N GLY A 622 -25.69 -29.40 4.87
CA GLY A 622 -26.80 -29.19 3.94
C GLY A 622 -26.43 -28.47 2.66
N VAL A 623 -25.15 -28.48 2.27
CA VAL A 623 -24.68 -27.92 1.01
C VAL A 623 -24.82 -28.96 -0.10
N LEU A 624 -25.39 -28.54 -1.23
CA LEU A 624 -25.58 -29.43 -2.37
C LEU A 624 -24.24 -29.79 -3.03
N PRO A 625 -24.08 -31.03 -3.56
CA PRO A 625 -22.86 -31.46 -4.24
C PRO A 625 -22.35 -30.46 -5.29
N SER A 626 -23.25 -29.89 -6.09
CA SER A 626 -22.88 -28.95 -7.15
C SER A 626 -22.44 -27.57 -6.66
N GLN A 627 -22.82 -27.21 -5.43
CA GLN A 627 -22.48 -25.93 -4.80
C GLN A 627 -21.23 -26.03 -3.93
N ARG A 628 -20.83 -27.25 -3.53
CA ARG A 628 -19.71 -27.51 -2.62
C ARG A 628 -18.43 -26.77 -3.00
N GLY A 629 -18.11 -26.71 -4.29
CA GLY A 629 -16.90 -26.06 -4.79
C GLY A 629 -16.80 -24.55 -4.52
N ALA A 630 -17.91 -23.90 -4.16
CA ALA A 630 -17.93 -22.49 -3.77
C ALA A 630 -17.51 -22.27 -2.31
N TYR A 631 -17.44 -23.32 -1.48
CA TYR A 631 -17.22 -23.18 -0.05
C TYR A 631 -15.84 -23.62 0.39
N PHE A 632 -15.21 -22.82 1.24
CA PHE A 632 -13.93 -23.14 1.87
C PHE A 632 -13.88 -22.56 3.29
N ARG A 633 -12.97 -23.07 4.12
CA ARG A 633 -12.65 -22.51 5.44
C ARG A 633 -11.16 -22.34 5.60
N THR A 634 -10.74 -21.52 6.56
CA THR A 634 -9.35 -21.44 6.98
C THR A 634 -9.11 -22.37 8.16
N VAL A 635 -7.94 -23.01 8.21
CA VAL A 635 -7.53 -23.90 9.30
C VAL A 635 -6.15 -23.47 9.78
N ALA A 636 -6.00 -23.26 11.08
CA ALA A 636 -4.70 -22.92 11.64
C ALA A 636 -3.80 -24.16 11.69
N SER A 637 -2.91 -24.31 10.70
CA SER A 637 -1.87 -25.34 10.72
C SER A 637 -0.81 -25.02 11.79
N LYS A 638 -0.60 -23.73 12.07
CA LYS A 638 0.27 -23.25 13.15
C LYS A 638 -0.27 -21.99 13.80
N SER A 639 -0.24 -21.97 15.13
CA SER A 639 -0.56 -20.78 15.91
C SER A 639 0.33 -20.70 17.15
N ASN A 640 1.21 -19.70 17.20
CA ASN A 640 2.08 -19.46 18.35
C ASN A 640 1.53 -18.41 19.33
N LEU A 641 0.59 -17.57 18.88
CA LEU A 641 0.20 -16.34 19.57
C LEU A 641 -1.15 -16.45 20.31
N SER A 642 -1.95 -17.45 19.95
CA SER A 642 -3.26 -17.77 20.53
C SER A 642 -3.52 -19.27 20.39
N PRO A 643 -4.27 -19.92 21.31
CA PRO A 643 -4.73 -21.28 21.12
C PRO A 643 -5.46 -21.46 19.78
N ARG A 644 -5.46 -22.69 19.26
CA ARG A 644 -6.28 -23.05 18.10
C ARG A 644 -7.75 -22.86 18.47
N ILE A 645 -8.53 -22.31 17.55
CA ILE A 645 -9.98 -22.24 17.67
C ILE A 645 -10.52 -23.51 17.00
N ASP A 646 -11.31 -24.30 17.72
CA ASP A 646 -11.81 -25.58 17.23
C ASP A 646 -12.87 -25.43 16.12
N GLU A 647 -13.59 -24.31 16.11
CA GLU A 647 -14.56 -23.97 15.07
C GLU A 647 -14.04 -22.82 14.20
N THR A 648 -13.69 -23.13 12.95
CA THR A 648 -13.33 -22.12 11.96
C THR A 648 -14.49 -21.83 11.03
N PRO A 649 -14.70 -20.56 10.65
CA PRO A 649 -15.82 -20.19 9.81
C PRO A 649 -15.69 -20.65 8.37
N TRP A 650 -16.85 -20.86 7.75
CA TRP A 650 -16.97 -21.07 6.31
C TRP A 650 -17.08 -19.75 5.56
N TYR A 651 -16.47 -19.74 4.39
CA TYR A 651 -16.55 -18.69 3.39
C TYR A 651 -17.17 -19.24 2.13
N GLU A 652 -17.90 -18.39 1.42
CA GLU A 652 -18.54 -18.69 0.14
C GLU A 652 -17.94 -17.81 -0.95
N LEU A 653 -17.64 -18.41 -2.10
CA LEU A 653 -17.22 -17.74 -3.32
C LEU A 653 -18.44 -17.50 -4.20
N THR A 654 -18.88 -16.25 -4.28
CA THR A 654 -20.02 -15.83 -5.10
C THR A 654 -19.56 -15.19 -6.40
N SER A 655 -20.33 -15.37 -7.47
CA SER A 655 -20.10 -14.69 -8.74
C SER A 655 -20.92 -13.40 -8.80
N VAL A 656 -20.26 -12.27 -9.04
CA VAL A 656 -20.90 -10.95 -9.14
C VAL A 656 -20.71 -10.42 -10.56
N GLU A 657 -21.80 -9.95 -11.15
CA GLU A 657 -21.77 -9.28 -12.45
C GLU A 657 -21.34 -7.83 -12.26
N LEU A 658 -20.32 -7.39 -12.99
CA LEU A 658 -19.81 -6.03 -12.91
C LEU A 658 -20.62 -5.08 -13.80
N PRO A 659 -20.89 -3.84 -13.34
CA PRO A 659 -21.61 -2.82 -14.11
C PRO A 659 -20.67 -2.18 -15.14
N ASN A 660 -20.25 -2.96 -16.14
CA ASN A 660 -19.37 -2.47 -17.19
C ASN A 660 -20.10 -1.42 -18.06
N PRO A 661 -19.42 -0.33 -18.46
CA PRO A 661 -20.06 0.76 -19.22
C PRO A 661 -20.39 0.40 -20.68
N GLU A 662 -19.70 -0.60 -21.26
CA GLU A 662 -19.94 -1.06 -22.62
C GLU A 662 -20.87 -2.29 -22.64
N PRO A 663 -21.73 -2.45 -23.68
CA PRO A 663 -22.49 -3.67 -23.88
C PRO A 663 -21.52 -4.86 -23.92
N PRO A 664 -21.76 -5.92 -23.15
CA PRO A 664 -20.78 -6.99 -23.05
C PRO A 664 -20.67 -7.71 -24.40
N THR A 665 -19.43 -7.95 -24.84
CA THR A 665 -19.17 -8.74 -26.06
C THR A 665 -19.55 -10.22 -25.90
N TYR A 666 -19.78 -10.68 -24.66
CA TYR A 666 -20.27 -12.00 -24.29
C TYR A 666 -21.61 -11.89 -23.55
N PRO A 667 -22.51 -12.89 -23.67
CA PRO A 667 -23.93 -12.76 -23.32
C PRO A 667 -24.28 -12.35 -21.87
N ASN A 668 -23.35 -12.48 -20.93
CA ASN A 668 -23.60 -12.32 -19.50
C ASN A 668 -22.64 -11.35 -18.79
N GLY A 669 -21.88 -10.54 -19.54
CA GLY A 669 -20.92 -9.57 -18.98
C GLY A 669 -19.83 -10.17 -18.11
N ASP A 670 -19.04 -9.30 -17.47
CA ASP A 670 -17.95 -9.70 -16.57
C ASP A 670 -18.53 -10.27 -15.27
N ARG A 671 -18.38 -11.58 -15.11
CA ARG A 671 -18.71 -12.28 -13.87
C ARG A 671 -17.44 -12.56 -13.08
N VAL A 672 -17.30 -11.86 -11.96
CA VAL A 672 -16.06 -11.86 -11.17
C VAL A 672 -16.33 -12.37 -9.77
N GLN A 673 -15.42 -13.20 -9.26
CA GLN A 673 -15.55 -13.84 -7.96
C GLN A 673 -15.39 -12.83 -6.81
N ALA A 674 -16.27 -12.92 -5.81
CA ALA A 674 -16.16 -12.26 -4.50
C ALA A 674 -16.28 -13.30 -3.38
N VAL A 675 -15.67 -13.03 -2.22
CA VAL A 675 -15.80 -13.87 -1.04
C VAL A 675 -16.76 -13.26 -0.01
N ARG A 676 -17.56 -14.10 0.65
CA ARG A 676 -18.43 -13.72 1.76
C ARG A 676 -18.30 -14.70 2.91
N ARG A 677 -18.69 -14.28 4.11
CA ARG A 677 -18.87 -15.18 5.26
C ARG A 677 -20.12 -16.03 4.99
N ALA A 678 -19.97 -17.36 4.97
CA ALA A 678 -21.08 -18.26 4.74
C ALA A 678 -21.95 -18.40 5.99
N GLN A 679 -23.27 -18.32 5.82
CA GLN A 679 -24.23 -18.70 6.85
C GLN A 679 -24.83 -20.06 6.48
N LEU A 680 -24.16 -21.12 6.93
CA LEU A 680 -24.61 -22.48 6.66
C LEU A 680 -25.68 -22.87 7.69
N SER A 681 -26.88 -23.17 7.21
CA SER A 681 -27.99 -23.63 8.05
C SER A 681 -27.90 -25.13 8.33
N SER A 682 -28.37 -25.56 9.49
CA SER A 682 -28.49 -26.98 9.80
C SER A 682 -29.44 -27.70 8.83
N LEU A 683 -29.24 -29.01 8.67
CA LEU A 683 -30.07 -29.89 7.84
C LEU A 683 -31.58 -29.86 8.16
N ALA A 684 -31.97 -29.45 9.37
CA ALA A 684 -33.36 -29.33 9.77
C ALA A 684 -34.07 -28.15 9.10
N SER A 685 -33.32 -27.09 8.75
CA SER A 685 -33.83 -25.83 8.19
C SER A 685 -34.28 -26.00 6.73
N LEU A 686 -33.57 -26.81 5.93
CA LEU A 686 -33.87 -27.06 4.51
C LEU A 686 -35.15 -27.89 4.29
N SER A 687 -35.51 -28.76 5.25
CA SER A 687 -36.71 -29.61 5.18
C SER A 687 -38.03 -28.83 5.21
N LEU A 688 -38.01 -27.52 5.45
CA LEU A 688 -39.21 -26.69 5.59
C LEU A 688 -39.56 -25.92 4.30
N ALA A 689 -38.67 -25.92 3.30
CA ALA A 689 -38.97 -25.28 2.01
C ALA A 689 -40.15 -25.99 1.30
N PRO A 690 -41.06 -25.25 0.63
CA PRO A 690 -42.23 -25.84 -0.04
C PRO A 690 -41.88 -26.99 -1.02
N ASP A 691 -40.79 -26.84 -1.78
CA ASP A 691 -40.32 -27.85 -2.73
C ASP A 691 -39.92 -29.17 -2.03
N HIS A 692 -39.32 -29.06 -0.84
CA HIS A 692 -38.96 -30.23 -0.03
C HIS A 692 -40.20 -30.94 0.52
N GLN A 693 -41.25 -30.21 0.91
CA GLN A 693 -42.49 -30.83 1.38
C GLN A 693 -43.21 -31.61 0.27
N ALA A 694 -43.20 -31.09 -0.96
CA ALA A 694 -43.77 -31.79 -2.12
C ALA A 694 -43.00 -33.10 -2.41
N ILE A 695 -41.66 -33.04 -2.40
CA ILE A 695 -40.80 -34.23 -2.56
C ILE A 695 -41.06 -35.25 -1.44
N GLN A 696 -41.15 -34.79 -0.18
CA GLN A 696 -41.46 -35.66 0.96
C GLN A 696 -42.80 -36.37 0.78
N ARG A 697 -43.86 -35.63 0.41
CA ARG A 697 -45.19 -36.20 0.15
C ARG A 697 -45.13 -37.29 -0.91
N ALA A 698 -44.48 -37.01 -2.03
CA ALA A 698 -44.36 -37.94 -3.16
C ALA A 698 -43.59 -39.21 -2.79
N ILE A 699 -42.51 -39.09 -2.00
CA ILE A 699 -41.76 -40.25 -1.51
C ILE A 699 -42.61 -41.08 -0.53
N LEU A 700 -43.37 -40.45 0.36
CA LEU A 700 -44.27 -41.16 1.28
C LEU A 700 -45.35 -41.93 0.50
N ASP A 701 -45.93 -41.33 -0.55
CA ASP A 701 -46.89 -42.03 -1.41
C ASP A 701 -46.26 -43.23 -2.13
N ALA A 702 -45.05 -43.09 -2.66
CA ALA A 702 -44.32 -44.20 -3.27
C ALA A 702 -44.08 -45.34 -2.26
N VAL A 703 -43.63 -45.03 -1.05
CA VAL A 703 -43.42 -46.06 -0.01
C VAL A 703 -44.73 -46.74 0.39
N ALA A 704 -45.84 -46.01 0.48
CA ALA A 704 -47.15 -46.58 0.78
C ALA A 704 -47.70 -47.47 -0.35
N GLN A 705 -47.40 -47.13 -1.61
CA GLN A 705 -47.73 -47.96 -2.77
C GLN A 705 -46.88 -49.23 -2.85
N GLY A 706 -45.63 -49.21 -2.35
CA GLY A 706 -44.72 -50.35 -2.37
C GLY A 706 -44.03 -50.56 -3.73
N LYS A 707 -43.01 -51.41 -3.77
CA LYS A 707 -42.24 -51.69 -4.99
C LYS A 707 -42.86 -52.85 -5.76
N MET A 708 -43.00 -52.72 -7.07
CA MET A 708 -43.38 -53.84 -7.93
C MET A 708 -42.16 -54.73 -8.21
N VAL A 709 -42.24 -56.00 -7.83
CA VAL A 709 -41.22 -57.04 -8.11
C VAL A 709 -41.96 -58.28 -8.60
N ASP A 710 -41.63 -58.76 -9.80
CA ASP A 710 -42.25 -59.95 -10.42
C ASP A 710 -43.79 -59.93 -10.43
N GLY A 711 -44.39 -58.75 -10.66
CA GLY A 711 -45.84 -58.57 -10.71
C GLY A 711 -46.53 -58.47 -9.34
N GLN A 712 -45.79 -58.58 -8.23
CA GLN A 712 -46.31 -58.39 -6.88
C GLN A 712 -45.78 -57.11 -6.24
N THR A 713 -46.64 -56.44 -5.49
CA THR A 713 -46.28 -55.28 -4.69
C THR A 713 -45.66 -55.72 -3.37
N VAL A 714 -44.41 -55.32 -3.13
CA VAL A 714 -43.65 -55.66 -1.91
C VAL A 714 -43.13 -54.41 -1.20
N PRO A 715 -43.02 -54.41 0.15
CA PRO A 715 -42.45 -53.28 0.87
C PRO A 715 -40.98 -53.05 0.52
N TYR A 716 -40.60 -51.78 0.40
CA TYR A 716 -39.21 -51.35 0.16
C TYR A 716 -38.26 -51.84 1.25
N SER A 717 -37.01 -52.07 0.88
CA SER A 717 -35.95 -52.41 1.82
C SER A 717 -35.68 -51.26 2.80
N PRO A 718 -35.36 -51.53 4.09
CA PRO A 718 -34.90 -50.51 5.03
C PRO A 718 -33.61 -49.80 4.58
N SER A 719 -32.72 -50.54 3.91
CA SER A 719 -31.57 -49.95 3.21
C SER A 719 -32.07 -49.26 1.95
N VAL A 720 -31.71 -47.99 1.77
CA VAL A 720 -32.16 -47.14 0.67
C VAL A 720 -31.68 -47.67 -0.68
N ALA A 721 -30.45 -48.19 -0.75
CA ALA A 721 -29.90 -48.90 -1.90
C ALA A 721 -30.37 -50.37 -1.98
N GLY A 722 -30.68 -51.00 -0.84
CA GLY A 722 -31.00 -52.43 -0.78
C GLY A 722 -29.77 -53.33 -0.88
N ALA A 723 -29.85 -54.56 -0.35
CA ALA A 723 -28.70 -55.48 -0.32
C ALA A 723 -28.28 -56.00 -1.72
N ASN A 724 -29.19 -55.95 -2.71
CA ASN A 724 -28.99 -56.35 -4.12
C ASN A 724 -29.83 -55.46 -5.09
N ASN A 725 -30.14 -54.22 -4.72
CA ASN A 725 -31.03 -53.27 -5.44
C ASN A 725 -32.50 -53.70 -5.72
N GLY A 726 -32.85 -54.98 -5.63
CA GLY A 726 -34.19 -55.48 -6.00
C GLY A 726 -35.38 -54.86 -5.24
N ARG A 727 -35.16 -54.38 -4.00
CA ARG A 727 -36.16 -53.61 -3.21
C ARG A 727 -35.68 -52.20 -2.82
N SER A 728 -34.73 -51.64 -3.57
CA SER A 728 -34.20 -50.28 -3.38
C SER A 728 -35.31 -49.24 -3.49
N LEU A 729 -35.32 -48.26 -2.58
CA LEU A 729 -36.22 -47.09 -2.62
C LEU A 729 -35.64 -45.96 -3.47
N LEU A 730 -34.31 -45.91 -3.62
CA LEU A 730 -33.64 -44.73 -4.19
C LEU A 730 -34.09 -44.39 -5.61
N GLU A 731 -34.20 -45.40 -6.48
CA GLU A 731 -34.59 -45.22 -7.89
C GLU A 731 -36.00 -44.64 -8.02
N ASP A 732 -36.98 -45.26 -7.33
CA ASP A 732 -38.37 -44.82 -7.39
C ASP A 732 -38.55 -43.46 -6.72
N ALA A 733 -37.83 -43.22 -5.61
CA ALA A 733 -37.83 -41.93 -4.93
C ALA A 733 -37.25 -40.81 -5.80
N LEU A 734 -36.18 -41.08 -6.55
CA LEU A 734 -35.62 -40.16 -7.55
C LEU A 734 -36.60 -39.90 -8.70
N ALA A 735 -37.28 -40.93 -9.19
CA ALA A 735 -38.25 -40.81 -10.27
C ALA A 735 -39.44 -39.92 -9.86
N VAL A 736 -40.02 -40.15 -8.67
CA VAL A 736 -41.13 -39.31 -8.18
C VAL A 736 -40.67 -37.89 -7.85
N ALA A 737 -39.46 -37.72 -7.31
CA ALA A 737 -38.90 -36.40 -7.04
C ALA A 737 -38.68 -35.60 -8.34
N THR A 738 -38.10 -36.24 -9.37
CA THR A 738 -37.88 -35.63 -10.70
C THR A 738 -39.20 -35.15 -11.31
N LYS A 739 -40.24 -36.00 -11.26
CA LYS A 739 -41.56 -35.62 -11.75
C LYS A 739 -42.16 -34.46 -10.95
N THR A 740 -42.01 -34.49 -9.62
CA THR A 740 -42.53 -33.45 -8.73
C THR A 740 -41.86 -32.09 -9.00
N THR A 741 -40.54 -32.05 -9.13
CA THR A 741 -39.80 -30.81 -9.37
C THR A 741 -40.01 -30.29 -10.79
N ALA A 742 -40.16 -31.18 -11.79
CA ALA A 742 -40.49 -30.77 -13.16
C ALA A 742 -41.86 -30.08 -13.26
N VAL A 743 -42.87 -30.56 -12.52
CA VAL A 743 -44.18 -29.90 -12.43
C VAL A 743 -44.07 -28.52 -11.79
N ALA A 744 -43.13 -28.32 -10.85
CA ALA A 744 -42.84 -27.05 -10.23
C ALA A 744 -41.94 -26.12 -11.08
N GLY A 745 -41.52 -26.55 -12.29
CA GLY A 745 -40.63 -25.78 -13.16
C GLY A 745 -39.15 -25.73 -12.72
N GLN A 746 -38.77 -26.57 -11.75
CA GLN A 746 -37.43 -26.58 -11.17
C GLN A 746 -36.61 -27.76 -11.72
N GLN A 747 -35.46 -27.47 -12.31
CA GLN A 747 -34.52 -28.48 -12.79
C GLN A 747 -33.30 -28.55 -11.88
N TRP A 748 -33.10 -29.71 -11.27
CA TRP A 748 -31.95 -30.00 -10.42
C TRP A 748 -30.90 -30.79 -11.21
N LYS A 749 -29.61 -30.60 -10.87
CA LYS A 749 -28.59 -31.55 -11.35
C LYS A 749 -28.85 -32.94 -10.74
N PRO A 750 -28.55 -34.03 -11.46
CA PRO A 750 -28.84 -35.38 -10.97
C PRO A 750 -28.25 -35.68 -9.58
N GLU A 751 -27.01 -35.27 -9.35
CA GLU A 751 -26.29 -35.42 -8.08
C GLU A 751 -26.94 -34.62 -6.93
N ASP A 752 -27.45 -33.43 -7.20
CA ASP A 752 -28.14 -32.60 -6.19
C ASP A 752 -29.51 -33.19 -5.84
N LEU A 753 -30.27 -33.62 -6.85
CA LEU A 753 -31.58 -34.24 -6.63
C LEU A 753 -31.45 -35.53 -5.82
N GLN A 754 -30.43 -36.34 -6.11
CA GLN A 754 -30.11 -37.52 -5.31
C GLN A 754 -29.81 -37.16 -3.86
N ALA A 755 -28.95 -36.17 -3.61
CA ALA A 755 -28.64 -35.72 -2.26
C ALA A 755 -29.89 -35.22 -1.51
N ILE A 756 -30.78 -34.47 -2.19
CA ILE A 756 -32.07 -34.01 -1.65
C ILE A 756 -32.97 -35.19 -1.29
N VAL A 757 -33.10 -36.19 -2.15
CA VAL A 757 -33.93 -37.38 -1.93
C VAL A 757 -33.42 -38.19 -0.74
N GLU A 758 -32.13 -38.52 -0.73
CA GLU A 758 -31.50 -39.26 0.37
C GLU A 758 -31.67 -38.55 1.70
N GLN A 759 -31.50 -37.22 1.70
CA GLN A 759 -31.66 -36.38 2.87
C GLN A 759 -33.10 -36.36 3.38
N ASN A 760 -34.09 -36.22 2.49
CA ASN A 760 -35.50 -36.29 2.88
C ASN A 760 -35.84 -37.65 3.48
N ILE A 761 -35.38 -38.77 2.90
CA ILE A 761 -35.59 -40.11 3.45
C ILE A 761 -35.01 -40.23 4.86
N LYS A 762 -33.82 -39.69 5.09
CA LYS A 762 -33.19 -39.67 6.43
C LYS A 762 -34.01 -38.88 7.44
N VAL A 763 -34.49 -37.69 7.07
CA VAL A 763 -35.37 -36.87 7.93
C VAL A 763 -36.68 -37.61 8.25
N MET A 764 -37.31 -38.23 7.25
CA MET A 764 -38.55 -38.97 7.42
C MET A 764 -38.38 -40.18 8.35
N LYS A 765 -37.25 -40.90 8.27
CA LYS A 765 -36.90 -41.95 9.22
C LYS A 765 -36.67 -41.40 10.63
N GLY A 766 -35.92 -40.31 10.76
CA GLY A 766 -35.63 -39.67 12.05
C GLY A 766 -36.89 -39.14 12.76
N LYS A 767 -37.87 -38.66 12.00
CA LYS A 767 -39.18 -38.23 12.52
C LYS A 767 -40.17 -39.40 12.75
N GLY A 768 -39.78 -40.63 12.43
CA GLY A 768 -40.63 -41.81 12.56
C GLY A 768 -41.76 -41.90 11.51
N TRP A 769 -41.75 -41.06 10.48
CA TRP A 769 -42.70 -41.11 9.37
C TRP A 769 -42.49 -42.37 8.53
N LEU A 770 -41.24 -42.81 8.40
CA LEU A 770 -40.87 -44.08 7.80
C LEU A 770 -40.36 -45.02 8.90
N ARG A 771 -41.05 -46.14 9.12
CA ARG A 771 -40.70 -47.15 10.13
C ARG A 771 -40.36 -48.49 9.48
N VAL A 772 -39.55 -49.28 10.16
CA VAL A 772 -39.14 -50.61 9.71
C VAL A 772 -40.02 -51.65 10.38
N GLU A 773 -40.72 -52.45 9.58
CA GLU A 773 -41.55 -53.56 10.05
C GLU A 773 -40.99 -54.90 9.56
N THR A 774 -41.39 -55.97 10.25
CA THR A 774 -41.03 -57.33 9.87
C THR A 774 -42.01 -57.84 8.82
N ILE A 775 -41.50 -58.37 7.72
CA ILE A 775 -42.30 -58.91 6.61
C ILE A 775 -42.00 -60.39 6.42
N ALA A 776 -42.98 -61.16 5.94
CA ALA A 776 -42.76 -62.54 5.55
C ALA A 776 -41.89 -62.59 4.28
N SER A 777 -40.79 -63.34 4.29
CA SER A 777 -39.90 -63.49 3.12
C SER A 777 -39.64 -64.97 2.83
N GLY A 778 -40.70 -65.74 2.63
CA GLY A 778 -40.67 -67.19 2.38
C GLY A 778 -40.87 -68.04 3.64
N PRO A 779 -40.88 -69.39 3.51
CA PRO A 779 -41.38 -70.31 4.54
C PRO A 779 -40.63 -70.30 5.88
N ALA A 780 -39.43 -69.71 5.94
CA ALA A 780 -38.60 -69.68 7.15
C ALA A 780 -37.74 -68.42 7.33
N ARG A 781 -37.90 -67.38 6.49
CA ARG A 781 -37.14 -66.12 6.61
C ARG A 781 -38.07 -64.96 6.93
N ARG A 782 -37.67 -64.14 7.91
CA ARG A 782 -38.30 -62.86 8.25
C ARG A 782 -37.48 -61.75 7.62
N GLY A 783 -38.06 -61.07 6.63
CA GLY A 783 -37.51 -59.88 6.02
C GLY A 783 -37.85 -58.62 6.81
N LYS A 784 -37.26 -57.50 6.42
CA LYS A 784 -37.65 -56.17 6.89
C LYS A 784 -38.15 -55.32 5.72
N GLY A 785 -39.14 -54.45 5.98
CA GLY A 785 -39.78 -53.57 5.03
C GLY A 785 -40.02 -52.17 5.59
N LEU A 786 -40.02 -51.14 4.74
CA LEU A 786 -40.40 -49.76 5.10
C LEU A 786 -41.91 -49.58 5.01
N HIS A 787 -42.49 -48.94 6.02
CA HIS A 787 -43.89 -48.56 6.08
C HIS A 787 -44.04 -47.10 6.50
N VAL A 788 -45.08 -46.44 5.98
CA VAL A 788 -45.40 -45.06 6.35
C VAL A 788 -46.28 -45.02 7.61
N ASN A 789 -45.88 -44.24 8.60
CA ASN A 789 -46.70 -43.90 9.75
C ASN A 789 -47.39 -42.55 9.53
N TRP A 790 -48.53 -42.56 8.84
CA TRP A 790 -49.28 -41.37 8.46
C TRP A 790 -49.71 -40.48 9.64
N GLN A 791 -49.87 -41.03 10.84
CA GLN A 791 -50.29 -40.27 12.02
C GLN A 791 -49.22 -39.26 12.48
N LEU A 792 -47.94 -39.52 12.16
CA LEU A 792 -46.83 -38.65 12.54
C LEU A 792 -46.47 -37.65 11.44
N THR A 793 -47.06 -37.75 10.25
CA THR A 793 -46.74 -36.86 9.13
C THR A 793 -47.56 -35.55 9.20
N PRO A 794 -47.10 -34.46 8.58
CA PRO A 794 -47.87 -33.21 8.45
C PRO A 794 -49.24 -33.41 7.78
N TRP A 795 -49.40 -34.48 7.00
CA TRP A 795 -50.59 -34.79 6.21
C TRP A 795 -51.56 -35.78 6.91
N ALA A 796 -51.39 -36.05 8.20
CA ALA A 796 -52.20 -37.03 8.95
C ALA A 796 -53.72 -36.83 8.78
N ARG A 797 -54.19 -35.57 8.79
CA ARG A 797 -55.61 -35.23 8.64
C ARG A 797 -56.16 -35.49 7.23
N GLU A 798 -55.36 -35.21 6.21
CA GLU A 798 -55.72 -35.44 4.80
C GLU A 798 -55.80 -36.94 4.52
N HIS A 799 -54.81 -37.70 5.00
CA HIS A 799 -54.81 -39.16 4.86
C HIS A 799 -56.00 -39.81 5.58
N CYS A 800 -56.33 -39.38 6.80
CA CYS A 800 -57.50 -39.90 7.53
C CYS A 800 -58.83 -39.66 6.78
N LYS A 801 -58.95 -38.55 6.03
CA LYS A 801 -60.13 -38.30 5.19
C LYS A 801 -60.14 -39.21 3.97
N ALA A 802 -59.01 -39.37 3.27
CA ALA A 802 -58.90 -40.23 2.11
C ALA A 802 -59.18 -41.71 2.44
N SER A 803 -58.63 -42.23 3.54
CA SER A 803 -58.87 -43.62 3.97
C SER A 803 -60.32 -43.92 4.36
N LYS A 804 -61.07 -42.92 4.86
CA LYS A 804 -62.50 -43.06 5.15
C LYS A 804 -63.35 -43.11 3.87
N VAL A 805 -62.95 -42.39 2.83
CA VAL A 805 -63.62 -42.40 1.52
C VAL A 805 -63.37 -43.72 0.77
N THR A 806 -62.16 -44.28 0.83
CA THR A 806 -61.87 -45.59 0.20
C THR A 806 -62.60 -46.75 0.88
N ASN A 807 -62.73 -46.73 2.22
CA ASN A 807 -63.50 -47.76 2.93
C ASN A 807 -65.02 -47.65 2.69
N SER A 808 -65.57 -46.44 2.46
CA SER A 808 -66.98 -46.31 2.08
C SER A 808 -67.28 -46.80 0.66
N VAL A 809 -66.31 -46.75 -0.26
CA VAL A 809 -66.49 -47.26 -1.64
C VAL A 809 -66.36 -48.78 -1.71
N SER A 810 -65.55 -49.42 -0.85
CA SER A 810 -65.50 -50.89 -0.74
C SER A 810 -66.73 -51.49 -0.06
N ASP A 811 -67.35 -50.77 0.89
CA ASP A 811 -68.58 -51.21 1.56
C ASP A 811 -69.82 -51.13 0.65
N ASP A 812 -69.82 -50.25 -0.36
CA ASP A 812 -70.89 -50.19 -1.37
C ASP A 812 -70.75 -51.26 -2.46
N ALA A 813 -69.53 -51.74 -2.75
CA ALA A 813 -69.30 -52.84 -3.69
C ALA A 813 -69.65 -54.23 -3.11
N ALA A 814 -69.65 -54.37 -1.77
CA ALA A 814 -70.00 -55.61 -1.08
C ALA A 814 -71.53 -55.81 -0.86
N LYS A 815 -72.37 -54.85 -1.29
CA LYS A 815 -73.84 -54.92 -1.15
C LYS A 815 -74.60 -55.31 -2.43
N PHE A 816 -73.93 -55.55 -3.55
CA PHE A 816 -74.58 -55.82 -4.83
C PHE A 816 -74.56 -57.28 -5.31
N ASP A 817 -74.23 -58.24 -4.45
CA ASP A 817 -74.16 -59.66 -4.87
C ASP A 817 -74.75 -60.63 -3.83
N LEU A 818 -75.99 -60.39 -3.41
CA LEU A 818 -76.82 -61.37 -2.70
C LEU A 818 -78.31 -61.10 -3.00
N ASN A 819 -78.79 -61.58 -4.15
CA ASN A 819 -80.18 -62.03 -4.33
C ASN A 819 -80.33 -62.72 -5.69
N ALA A 820 -79.85 -63.96 -5.78
CA ALA A 820 -80.26 -64.91 -6.80
C ALA A 820 -80.99 -66.08 -6.12
N SER A 821 -82.29 -66.22 -6.41
CA SER A 821 -83.07 -67.46 -6.27
C SER A 821 -84.49 -67.30 -6.86
N PRO A 822 -85.14 -68.38 -7.32
CA PRO A 822 -85.31 -68.55 -8.76
C PRO A 822 -86.76 -68.79 -9.22
N GLY A 823 -86.97 -68.66 -10.54
CA GLY A 823 -87.97 -69.42 -11.29
C GLY A 823 -89.27 -68.67 -11.62
N ALA A 824 -89.55 -68.54 -12.92
CA ALA A 824 -90.60 -69.32 -13.58
C ALA A 824 -91.06 -68.66 -14.90
N SER A 825 -91.12 -69.49 -15.94
CA SER A 825 -92.08 -69.49 -17.05
C SER A 825 -92.28 -68.24 -17.92
N GLY A 826 -92.02 -68.41 -19.22
CA GLY A 826 -93.12 -68.47 -20.17
C GLY A 826 -93.18 -67.40 -21.25
N LYS A 827 -92.96 -67.88 -22.49
CA LYS A 827 -93.26 -67.34 -23.82
C LYS A 827 -92.26 -66.39 -24.45
#